data_AF-A0A976M8S6-F1
#
_entry.id   AF-A0A976M8S6-F1
#
_cell.length_a   1.000
_cell.length_b   1.000
_cell.length_c   1.000
_cell.angle_alpha   90.00
_cell.angle_beta   90.00
_cell.angle_gamma   90.00
#
_symmetry.space_group_name_H-M   'P 1'
#
loop_
_entity.id
_entity.type
_entity.pdbx_description
1 polymer ?
#
loop_
_entity_poly.entity_id
_entity_poly.type
_entity_poly.pdbx_seq_one_letter_code
_entity_poly.pdbx_strand_id
1 'polypeptide(L)'
;MSDVAGLRLYINCDSTKKENNVSNDFEIKLYNDKGTDQKIIYYKPNPDPHGPEDYVYVYFYDSDSVPLLLYQGGNWYKPKSKIEYLDKWIEETGLKDSKPKKLNQFLSDNKILIQLKKINKELNEIVLDYRVNYGLISNEKQMSSGFDTTRIVVIKPEQLKRYRKISHSTKNKGDIGEIKKKDLILEDNEKGKSLSDVISRQMTATFNTLVCYYHTSDLNYELPLLLCIGSSDAENGKSLFYERVNVTENSKWKKIDKIGTFQEEQGLSNKIIDIYYNFSKSVVIEIEKQGIIGYDFKLVDNVGLGSPSSSGINSKIFVFEKHSLLSDSDYTCFEHSIPLMQLSNNHFKIGGLKFYISSTEIFTFLDDNSSSSPIYYEPGKYNVCVYFYHCDTVPLLVVYNNQYYKPKNKNEYFSKWVRVTNIQDLSTQLITQLDSINAELNEVNIMKTSNRNSYGINGHKNGNFSPARINVKTCKNDFFRKVTHTTLNKFGVGKILYNGTQIKSIKKSNFYNEVSVYYLNSDIKYIRPLLISLGSVNSVNFESKWYSITDTEGTLWSNDTNTLNYNTYLKIKKKLIVLHSKYLVPLNVRLENQNHYNNTFTTPDDIHNGVINIDRLRTNNNFSVTNYRCLHHQLYAYYEENEGAIKSKWSLTQSELNFELTLNLFESKLTLIDLQQTLIPLLKYTETDFRDKNNITVYFYEPEIIDSPIVDTVPLMFKFKNRFFVPISKESYFHQWKEVDFQVSDVPIINAIKARLDTINSMLNEIDLSKISNYGIAFCGKYPFFKKGELSTKRIDVSIFSNSKHLIRVHNTSNKFKISKVKPISKCSFDEVSSYLKNKNIVQVAVIYKIGYTTHPELILLNEYSSNYGYLTYLYYYKFEIKPKPFEYRFQNVPNGLSLIDKLTEVEKYQWDTSEHLRPIIRLLREISRKKLVPRIQFPDYDSTDCRKTSHPVLNDDQCEEPFPDESLEKPGQKAKDPDSDHPPGTGSSDPSHDILTLRDVFDYIKKHPEVVYGPGSAVTIAASAYPLYKLILVYKNK
;
A
#
# COMPACT_ATOMS: atom_id res chain seq x y z
N MET A 1 70.08 55.81 55.31
CA MET A 1 69.02 54.78 55.23
C MET A 1 69.62 53.41 55.55
N SER A 2 70.04 53.16 56.80
CA SER A 2 70.69 51.91 57.22
C SER A 2 69.75 50.87 57.83
N ASP A 3 68.46 51.21 58.04
CA ASP A 3 67.52 50.35 58.77
C ASP A 3 66.38 49.78 57.90
N VAL A 4 66.50 49.81 56.57
CA VAL A 4 65.48 49.23 55.67
C VAL A 4 65.75 47.74 55.47
N ALA A 5 65.10 46.90 56.29
CA ALA A 5 65.29 45.45 56.30
C ALA A 5 64.51 44.68 55.22
N GLY A 6 63.67 45.32 54.41
CA GLY A 6 62.97 44.66 53.31
C GLY A 6 62.10 45.58 52.47
N LEU A 7 62.02 45.31 51.17
CA LEU A 7 61.07 45.91 50.23
C LEU A 7 59.78 45.10 50.22
N ARG A 8 58.66 45.80 50.30
CA ARG A 8 57.33 45.27 50.03
C ARG A 8 56.83 45.90 48.75
N LEU A 9 56.27 45.10 47.87
CA LEU A 9 55.76 45.56 46.58
C LEU A 9 54.28 45.86 46.70
N TYR A 10 53.89 47.06 46.33
CA TYR A 10 52.50 47.50 46.36
C TYR A 10 52.04 47.88 44.95
N ILE A 11 50.80 47.51 44.61
CA ILE A 11 50.13 48.05 43.43
C ILE A 11 49.45 49.35 43.87
N ASN A 12 50.00 50.49 43.43
CA ASN A 12 49.45 51.81 43.72
C ASN A 12 48.19 52.06 42.88
N CYS A 13 47.10 52.45 43.53
CA CYS A 13 45.79 52.62 42.93
C CYS A 13 45.29 54.09 42.92
N ASP A 14 46.15 55.10 43.12
CA ASP A 14 45.76 56.52 43.07
C ASP A 14 46.90 57.42 42.54
N SER A 15 46.83 57.82 41.27
CA SER A 15 47.84 58.69 40.65
C SER A 15 47.64 60.18 40.98
N THR A 16 46.61 60.54 41.74
CA THR A 16 46.19 61.95 41.91
C THR A 16 46.53 62.58 43.24
N LYS A 17 47.02 61.80 44.23
CA LYS A 17 47.45 62.33 45.53
C LYS A 17 48.98 62.31 45.65
N LYS A 18 49.57 63.49 45.85
CA LYS A 18 51.01 63.69 46.12
C LYS A 18 51.45 63.25 47.53
N GLU A 19 50.65 62.46 48.27
CA GLU A 19 50.96 62.04 49.63
C GLU A 19 51.02 60.51 49.74
N ASN A 20 52.14 60.01 50.27
CA ASN A 20 52.54 58.60 50.43
C ASN A 20 51.69 57.84 51.46
N ASN A 21 50.37 57.73 51.28
CA ASN A 21 49.53 56.95 52.18
C ASN A 21 49.28 55.55 51.59
N VAL A 22 50.14 54.59 51.97
CA VAL A 22 50.12 53.17 51.53
C VAL A 22 48.92 52.40 52.10
N SER A 23 48.04 53.04 52.88
CA SER A 23 46.92 52.39 53.57
C SER A 23 45.89 51.74 52.62
N ASN A 24 45.86 52.16 51.36
CA ASN A 24 44.88 51.71 50.35
C ASN A 24 45.50 50.84 49.25
N ASP A 25 46.80 50.55 49.31
CA ASP A 25 47.50 49.80 48.26
C ASP A 25 47.51 48.28 48.52
N PHE A 26 47.57 47.48 47.45
CA PHE A 26 47.61 46.02 47.54
C PHE A 26 49.05 45.50 47.59
N GLU A 27 49.43 44.83 48.68
CA GLU A 27 50.74 44.20 48.82
C GLU A 27 50.83 42.91 48.00
N ILE A 28 51.71 42.86 47.00
CA ILE A 28 52.06 41.64 46.28
C ILE A 28 53.04 40.82 47.14
N LYS A 29 52.59 39.64 47.56
CA LYS A 29 53.45 38.68 48.27
C LYS A 29 54.04 37.68 47.29
N LEU A 30 55.37 37.64 47.25
CA LEU A 30 56.13 36.71 46.42
C LEU A 30 56.38 35.41 47.19
N TYR A 31 56.28 34.29 46.50
CA TYR A 31 56.51 32.96 47.04
C TYR A 31 57.44 32.17 46.12
N ASN A 32 58.00 31.08 46.63
CA ASN A 32 58.63 30.04 45.82
C ASN A 32 57.65 29.46 44.77
N ASP A 33 58.16 28.66 43.84
CA ASP A 33 57.38 28.01 42.77
C ASP A 33 56.22 27.15 43.28
N LYS A 34 56.34 26.59 44.49
CA LYS A 34 55.30 25.80 45.17
C LYS A 34 54.24 26.65 45.90
N GLY A 35 54.46 27.95 46.06
CA GLY A 35 53.57 28.84 46.80
C GLY A 35 53.54 28.61 48.32
N THR A 36 54.55 27.96 48.89
CA THR A 36 54.63 27.62 50.32
C THR A 36 55.44 28.61 51.13
N ASP A 37 56.54 29.12 50.56
CA ASP A 37 57.51 29.92 51.30
C ASP A 37 57.49 31.35 50.77
N GLN A 38 57.07 32.30 51.60
CA GLN A 38 57.06 33.72 51.23
C GLN A 38 58.49 34.25 51.15
N LYS A 39 58.82 34.90 50.05
CA LYS A 39 60.12 35.52 49.81
C LYS A 39 60.07 37.01 50.16
N ILE A 40 60.96 37.42 51.07
CA ILE A 40 61.16 38.83 51.42
C ILE A 40 62.24 39.39 50.49
N ILE A 41 61.95 40.54 49.88
CA ILE A 41 62.93 41.25 49.07
C ILE A 41 63.78 42.10 49.99
N TYR A 42 65.11 41.97 49.93
CA TYR A 42 66.02 42.83 50.69
C TYR A 42 66.60 43.91 49.78
N TYR A 43 66.52 45.17 50.20
CA TYR A 43 67.18 46.28 49.49
C TYR A 43 68.67 46.29 49.83
N LYS A 44 69.53 46.21 48.83
CA LYS A 44 70.98 46.43 48.98
C LYS A 44 71.33 47.78 48.34
N PRO A 45 71.67 48.82 49.12
CA PRO A 45 72.19 50.06 48.55
C PRO A 45 73.58 49.78 47.99
N ASN A 46 73.73 49.71 46.66
CA ASN A 46 75.03 49.61 46.01
C ASN A 46 75.27 50.85 45.13
N PRO A 47 76.44 51.53 45.19
CA PRO A 47 76.65 52.82 44.52
C PRO A 47 77.07 52.75 43.03
N ASP A 48 77.24 51.57 42.44
CA ASP A 48 77.83 51.39 41.10
C ASP A 48 76.80 51.00 40.01
N PRO A 49 77.08 51.24 38.71
CA PRO A 49 76.07 51.22 37.65
C PRO A 49 75.56 49.82 37.28
N HIS A 50 74.44 49.46 37.92
CA HIS A 50 73.18 48.96 37.36
C HIS A 50 73.21 47.75 36.39
N GLY A 51 73.27 46.55 36.97
CA GLY A 51 72.77 45.33 36.31
C GLY A 51 71.24 45.20 36.43
N PRO A 52 70.57 44.38 35.60
CA PRO A 52 69.12 44.18 35.69
C PRO A 52 68.64 43.55 37.02
N GLU A 53 69.56 43.06 37.86
CA GLU A 53 69.24 42.45 39.15
C GLU A 53 68.89 43.48 40.24
N ASP A 54 69.26 44.75 40.04
CA ASP A 54 69.04 45.86 40.98
C ASP A 54 67.71 46.61 40.73
N TYR A 55 67.02 46.29 39.63
CA TYR A 55 65.72 46.88 39.28
C TYR A 55 64.58 45.89 39.47
N VAL A 56 63.40 46.44 39.74
CA VAL A 56 62.14 45.72 39.65
C VAL A 56 61.54 46.00 38.28
N TYR A 57 61.47 44.98 37.42
CA TYR A 57 60.79 45.11 36.13
C TYR A 57 59.38 44.53 36.24
N VAL A 58 58.39 45.32 35.83
CA VAL A 58 56.99 44.91 35.79
C VAL A 58 56.51 44.99 34.35
N TYR A 59 55.92 43.92 33.85
CA TYR A 59 55.38 43.84 32.50
C TYR A 59 53.85 43.93 32.52
N PHE A 60 53.32 44.79 31.65
CA PHE A 60 51.89 45.01 31.44
C PHE A 60 51.51 44.66 30.01
N TYR A 61 50.21 44.46 29.75
CA TYR A 61 49.70 44.25 28.40
C TYR A 61 49.19 45.57 27.82
N ASP A 62 49.93 46.17 26.88
CA ASP A 62 49.56 47.46 26.27
C ASP A 62 49.26 48.55 27.34
N SER A 63 48.07 49.17 27.31
CA SER A 63 47.61 50.22 28.24
C SER A 63 46.89 49.69 29.49
N ASP A 64 46.92 48.38 29.70
CA ASP A 64 46.29 47.68 30.82
C ASP A 64 47.01 47.96 32.15
N SER A 65 46.25 48.28 33.20
CA SER A 65 46.80 48.56 34.53
C SER A 65 47.19 47.31 35.33
N VAL A 66 46.97 46.10 34.79
CA VAL A 66 47.20 44.82 35.47
C VAL A 66 48.60 44.27 35.18
N PRO A 67 49.49 44.16 36.18
CA PRO A 67 50.77 43.46 36.05
C PRO A 67 50.60 41.99 35.62
N LEU A 68 51.40 41.54 34.66
CA LEU A 68 51.41 40.14 34.25
C LEU A 68 52.60 39.36 34.79
N LEU A 69 53.77 40.01 34.81
CA LEU A 69 55.02 39.35 35.14
C LEU A 69 55.98 40.34 35.82
N LEU A 70 56.67 39.85 36.85
CA LEU A 70 57.58 40.62 37.68
C LEU A 70 58.96 39.98 37.63
N TYR A 71 60.02 40.76 37.42
CA TYR A 71 61.41 40.30 37.57
C TYR A 71 62.11 41.08 38.67
N GLN A 72 62.71 40.35 39.62
CA GLN A 72 63.41 40.95 40.75
C GLN A 72 64.44 39.97 41.32
N GLY A 73 65.67 40.46 41.54
CA GLY A 73 66.74 39.69 42.17
C GLY A 73 67.04 38.36 41.47
N GLY A 74 67.11 38.37 40.13
CA GLY A 74 67.41 37.18 39.31
C GLY A 74 66.24 36.23 39.07
N ASN A 75 65.05 36.51 39.62
CA ASN A 75 63.92 35.58 39.57
C ASN A 75 62.69 36.25 38.92
N TRP A 76 61.93 35.45 38.18
CA TRP A 76 60.64 35.86 37.62
C TRP A 76 59.50 35.39 38.51
N TYR A 77 58.47 36.21 38.64
CA TYR A 77 57.25 35.88 39.37
C TYR A 77 56.03 36.18 38.54
N LYS A 78 55.00 35.37 38.72
CA LYS A 78 53.68 35.49 38.09
C LYS A 78 52.58 35.30 39.14
N PRO A 79 51.35 35.77 38.88
CA PRO A 79 50.23 35.41 39.73
C PRO A 79 50.04 33.89 39.75
N LYS A 80 49.73 33.33 40.93
CA LYS A 80 49.48 31.89 41.08
C LYS A 80 48.22 31.44 40.35
N SER A 81 47.17 32.25 40.40
CA SER A 81 45.91 32.06 39.70
C SER A 81 45.16 33.39 39.58
N LYS A 82 44.11 33.45 38.77
CA LYS A 82 43.20 34.60 38.68
C LYS A 82 42.54 34.93 40.02
N ILE A 83 42.22 33.91 40.82
CA ILE A 83 41.54 34.04 42.12
C ILE A 83 42.50 34.56 43.19
N GLU A 84 43.71 34.00 43.26
CA GLU A 84 44.76 34.40 44.23
C GLU A 84 45.62 35.58 43.71
N TYR A 85 45.20 36.29 42.67
CA TYR A 85 46.02 37.29 41.97
C TYR A 85 46.51 38.40 42.91
N LEU A 86 45.62 38.90 43.79
CA LEU A 86 45.96 39.96 44.74
C LEU A 86 46.67 39.45 46.01
N ASP A 87 46.79 38.14 46.17
CA ASP A 87 47.29 37.52 47.41
C ASP A 87 48.64 36.81 47.24
N LYS A 88 48.86 36.11 46.11
CA LYS A 88 50.03 35.23 45.92
C LYS A 88 50.58 35.25 44.51
N TRP A 89 51.85 35.60 44.43
CA TRP A 89 52.67 35.49 43.22
C TRP A 89 53.77 34.46 43.45
N ILE A 90 53.94 33.54 42.51
CA ILE A 90 54.89 32.42 42.61
C ILE A 90 56.02 32.59 41.61
N GLU A 91 57.16 32.00 41.92
CA GLU A 91 58.32 31.97 41.03
C GLU A 91 58.00 31.21 39.72
N GLU A 92 58.33 31.80 38.56
CA GLU A 92 58.20 31.20 37.23
C GLU A 92 59.57 30.63 36.81
N THR A 93 59.80 29.38 37.20
CA THR A 93 61.07 28.67 36.97
C THR A 93 61.38 28.46 35.49
N GLY A 94 60.37 28.48 34.61
CA GLY A 94 60.55 28.36 33.16
C GLY A 94 61.32 29.54 32.52
N LEU A 95 61.52 30.63 33.26
CA LEU A 95 62.23 31.83 32.81
C LEU A 95 63.56 32.07 33.54
N LYS A 96 64.06 31.13 34.34
CA LYS A 96 65.26 31.30 35.19
C LYS A 96 66.50 31.84 34.46
N ASP A 97 66.71 31.47 33.20
CA ASP A 97 67.85 31.92 32.39
C ASP A 97 67.55 33.16 31.52
N SER A 98 66.34 33.72 31.63
CA SER A 98 65.89 34.84 30.82
C SER A 98 66.12 36.16 31.56
N LYS A 99 66.81 37.11 30.93
CA LYS A 99 66.96 38.48 31.46
C LYS A 99 65.84 39.40 30.94
N PRO A 100 65.41 40.41 31.70
CA PRO A 100 64.43 41.40 31.23
C PRO A 100 64.99 42.15 30.01
N LYS A 101 64.15 42.31 28.99
CA LYS A 101 64.47 43.05 27.75
C LYS A 101 63.38 44.07 27.44
N LYS A 102 63.73 45.11 26.68
CA LYS A 102 62.76 46.06 26.12
C LYS A 102 61.93 45.37 25.03
N LEU A 103 60.64 45.72 24.95
CA LEU A 103 59.65 45.04 24.10
C LEU A 103 60.08 44.90 22.62
N ASN A 104 60.78 45.92 22.11
CA ASN A 104 61.26 46.06 20.74
C ASN A 104 62.40 45.09 20.38
N GLN A 105 62.88 44.29 21.35
CA GLN A 105 63.99 43.33 21.19
C GLN A 105 63.51 41.87 21.27
N PHE A 106 62.20 41.64 21.35
CA PHE A 106 61.63 40.28 21.40
C PHE A 106 61.34 39.75 19.99
N LEU A 107 61.98 38.63 19.62
CA LEU A 107 61.53 37.78 18.53
C LEU A 107 60.26 37.00 18.96
N SER A 108 59.44 36.54 18.01
CA SER A 108 58.16 35.84 18.26
C SER A 108 58.27 34.62 19.19
N ASP A 109 59.44 33.99 19.23
CA ASP A 109 59.70 32.76 20.00
C ASP A 109 60.32 33.05 21.38
N ASN A 110 60.26 34.30 21.84
CA ASN A 110 60.80 34.67 23.14
C ASN A 110 59.97 34.04 24.28
N LYS A 111 60.64 33.29 25.16
CA LYS A 111 60.02 32.63 26.33
C LYS A 111 59.24 33.61 27.23
N ILE A 112 59.74 34.84 27.43
CA ILE A 112 59.05 35.88 28.21
C ILE A 112 57.76 36.30 27.51
N LEU A 113 57.78 36.53 26.19
CA LEU A 113 56.60 36.91 25.41
C LEU A 113 55.53 35.81 25.39
N ILE A 114 55.94 34.54 25.22
CA ILE A 114 55.05 33.37 25.28
C ILE A 114 54.38 33.31 26.66
N GLN A 115 55.16 33.52 27.73
CA GLN A 115 54.64 33.51 29.09
C GLN A 115 53.69 34.69 29.37
N LEU A 116 54.01 35.89 28.91
CA LEU A 116 53.13 37.06 29.04
C LEU A 116 51.79 36.84 28.34
N LYS A 117 51.80 36.31 27.10
CA LYS A 117 50.58 35.95 26.38
C LYS A 117 49.77 34.89 27.14
N LYS A 118 50.44 33.88 27.70
CA LYS A 118 49.81 32.82 28.49
C LYS A 118 49.12 33.38 29.73
N ILE A 119 49.81 34.19 30.54
CA ILE A 119 49.25 34.79 31.75
C ILE A 119 48.10 35.73 31.40
N ASN A 120 48.27 36.59 30.39
CA ASN A 120 47.21 37.48 29.94
C ASN A 120 45.93 36.72 29.57
N LYS A 121 46.10 35.61 28.84
CA LYS A 121 45.02 34.70 28.46
C LYS A 121 44.36 34.06 29.69
N GLU A 122 45.14 33.55 30.64
CA GLU A 122 44.61 32.96 31.88
C GLU A 122 43.78 33.96 32.70
N LEU A 123 44.21 35.23 32.77
CA LEU A 123 43.46 36.30 33.44
C LEU A 123 42.21 36.75 32.67
N ASN A 124 42.19 36.57 31.34
CA ASN A 124 41.07 36.85 30.44
C ASN A 124 40.05 35.69 30.36
N GLU A 125 40.01 34.81 31.36
CA GLU A 125 38.98 33.77 31.47
C GLU A 125 37.56 34.36 31.39
N ILE A 126 36.76 33.79 30.49
CA ILE A 126 35.37 34.14 30.27
C ILE A 126 34.47 33.21 31.07
N VAL A 127 33.69 33.78 31.97
CA VAL A 127 32.54 33.12 32.60
C VAL A 127 31.30 33.62 31.88
N LEU A 128 30.42 32.70 31.45
CA LEU A 128 29.13 33.04 30.82
C LEU A 128 28.13 33.60 31.84
N ASP A 129 28.54 34.63 32.59
CA ASP A 129 27.69 35.45 33.44
C ASP A 129 27.26 36.70 32.65
N TYR A 130 25.94 36.86 32.55
CA TYR A 130 25.35 37.97 31.82
C TYR A 130 25.15 39.22 32.69
N ARG A 131 25.35 39.18 34.01
CA ARG A 131 24.84 40.24 34.89
C ARG A 131 25.70 41.48 34.90
N VAL A 132 27.01 41.34 35.01
CA VAL A 132 27.97 42.44 35.21
C VAL A 132 29.30 42.18 34.48
N ASN A 133 30.07 43.24 34.26
CA ASN A 133 31.48 43.12 33.90
C ASN A 133 32.24 42.39 35.01
N TYR A 134 33.28 41.62 34.65
CA TYR A 134 34.02 40.82 35.63
C TYR A 134 35.50 40.74 35.29
N GLY A 135 36.30 40.28 36.24
CA GLY A 135 37.74 40.14 36.07
C GLY A 135 38.42 39.56 37.30
N LEU A 136 39.33 40.32 37.92
CA LEU A 136 40.05 39.90 39.12
C LEU A 136 39.14 40.00 40.36
N ILE A 137 39.22 39.02 41.26
CA ILE A 137 38.40 38.98 42.48
C ILE A 137 39.07 39.85 43.55
N SER A 138 38.37 40.87 44.05
CA SER A 138 38.80 41.68 45.19
C SER A 138 37.97 41.34 46.44
N ASN A 139 38.64 40.87 47.49
CA ASN A 139 37.99 40.59 48.77
C ASN A 139 37.77 41.92 49.51
N GLU A 140 36.56 42.51 49.39
CA GLU A 140 35.95 43.58 50.23
C GLU A 140 36.76 44.86 50.55
N LYS A 141 38.00 45.00 50.11
CA LYS A 141 38.80 46.23 50.26
C LYS A 141 38.39 47.24 49.19
N GLN A 142 37.99 48.43 49.62
CA GLN A 142 37.57 49.54 48.78
C GLN A 142 38.73 49.93 47.85
N MET A 143 38.65 49.57 46.57
CA MET A 143 39.69 49.88 45.58
C MET A 143 39.61 51.35 45.18
N SER A 144 40.74 52.07 45.22
CA SER A 144 40.81 53.48 44.82
C SER A 144 40.91 53.66 43.29
N SER A 145 40.64 54.88 42.82
CA SER A 145 40.57 55.23 41.40
C SER A 145 41.94 55.18 40.71
N GLY A 146 42.24 54.07 40.04
CA GLY A 146 43.47 53.93 39.23
C GLY A 146 43.82 52.51 38.79
N PHE A 147 43.34 51.48 39.51
CA PHE A 147 43.54 50.09 39.15
C PHE A 147 42.22 49.44 38.78
N ASP A 148 42.06 49.07 37.51
CA ASP A 148 40.85 48.42 37.04
C ASP A 148 40.99 46.89 37.06
N THR A 149 40.18 46.25 37.91
CA THR A 149 40.09 44.79 37.98
C THR A 149 39.27 44.18 36.87
N THR A 150 38.55 44.98 36.07
CA THR A 150 37.71 44.52 34.97
C THR A 150 38.56 43.97 33.84
N ARG A 151 38.40 42.68 33.57
CA ARG A 151 39.09 41.99 32.47
C ARG A 151 38.16 41.78 31.28
N ILE A 152 36.88 41.49 31.55
CA ILE A 152 35.85 41.21 30.56
C ILE A 152 34.73 42.24 30.69
N VAL A 153 34.44 42.89 29.57
CA VAL A 153 33.28 43.76 29.41
C VAL A 153 32.14 42.93 28.84
N VAL A 154 30.99 42.98 29.50
CA VAL A 154 29.76 42.31 29.09
C VAL A 154 28.84 43.35 28.46
N ILE A 155 28.56 43.19 27.17
CA ILE A 155 27.71 44.10 26.41
C ILE A 155 26.36 43.42 26.18
N LYS A 156 25.30 44.05 26.71
CA LYS A 156 23.91 43.71 26.43
C LYS A 156 23.37 44.70 25.38
N PRO A 157 23.12 44.27 24.14
CA PRO A 157 22.46 45.13 23.17
C PRO A 157 21.00 45.38 23.60
N GLU A 158 20.54 46.62 23.50
CA GLU A 158 19.22 47.08 23.98
C GLU A 158 18.04 46.81 23.02
N GLN A 159 18.22 46.11 21.89
CA GLN A 159 17.14 45.97 20.89
C GLN A 159 16.62 44.55 20.66
N LEU A 160 15.28 44.46 20.56
CA LEU A 160 14.46 43.32 20.16
C LEU A 160 14.83 42.84 18.74
N LYS A 161 15.71 41.86 18.65
CA LYS A 161 15.96 41.07 17.44
C LYS A 161 15.29 39.70 17.57
N ARG A 162 15.26 38.93 16.47
CA ARG A 162 14.70 37.55 16.39
C ARG A 162 15.37 36.53 17.32
N TYR A 163 16.39 36.94 18.05
CA TYR A 163 17.14 36.18 19.05
C TYR A 163 17.74 37.16 20.07
N ARG A 164 18.16 36.65 21.23
CA ARG A 164 18.90 37.42 22.24
C ARG A 164 20.40 37.15 22.07
N LYS A 165 21.25 38.15 22.34
CA LYS A 165 22.70 37.97 22.31
C LYS A 165 23.37 38.68 23.48
N ILE A 166 24.48 38.11 23.95
CA ILE A 166 25.37 38.73 24.94
C ILE A 166 26.79 38.65 24.39
N SER A 167 27.50 39.77 24.40
CA SER A 167 28.90 39.80 24.00
C SER A 167 29.80 39.94 25.22
N HIS A 168 30.82 39.11 25.30
CA HIS A 168 31.90 39.16 26.27
C HIS A 168 33.17 39.55 25.52
N SER A 169 33.73 40.72 25.83
CA SER A 169 34.95 41.22 25.17
C SER A 169 36.02 41.50 26.21
N THR A 170 37.27 41.13 25.93
CA THR A 170 38.39 41.47 26.82
C THR A 170 38.61 42.97 26.78
N LYS A 171 38.65 43.62 27.96
CA LYS A 171 38.86 45.07 28.07
C LYS A 171 40.20 45.49 27.47
N ASN A 172 41.24 44.70 27.70
CA ASN A 172 42.59 44.97 27.24
C ASN A 172 42.87 44.54 25.80
N LYS A 173 41.84 44.13 25.03
CA LYS A 173 41.95 43.61 23.67
C LYS A 173 42.86 42.38 23.49
N GLY A 174 43.24 41.71 24.57
CA GLY A 174 44.02 40.47 24.54
C GLY A 174 43.20 39.25 24.10
N ASP A 175 43.87 38.11 23.92
CA ASP A 175 43.17 36.86 23.63
C ASP A 175 42.24 36.44 24.79
N ILE A 176 41.11 35.83 24.44
CA ILE A 176 40.18 35.23 25.40
C ILE A 176 40.80 34.02 26.09
N GLY A 177 40.53 33.91 27.39
CA GLY A 177 40.96 32.82 28.24
C GLY A 177 40.11 31.57 28.14
N GLU A 178 40.14 30.76 29.19
CA GLU A 178 39.26 29.59 29.31
C GLU A 178 37.79 30.04 29.30
N ILE A 179 36.92 29.30 28.61
CA ILE A 179 35.50 29.66 28.49
C ILE A 179 34.70 28.71 29.37
N LYS A 180 34.04 29.25 30.37
CA LYS A 180 33.33 28.48 31.39
C LYS A 180 31.89 28.91 31.53
N LYS A 181 31.04 27.95 31.86
CA LYS A 181 29.68 28.19 32.32
C LYS A 181 29.51 27.55 33.69
N LYS A 182 29.40 28.39 34.73
CA LYS A 182 29.61 27.95 36.12
C LYS A 182 30.99 27.28 36.23
N ASP A 183 31.08 26.08 36.76
CA ASP A 183 32.35 25.33 36.91
C ASP A 183 32.71 24.46 35.70
N LEU A 184 31.87 24.43 34.66
CA LEU A 184 32.07 23.59 33.48
C LEU A 184 32.86 24.33 32.39
N ILE A 185 33.98 23.75 31.98
CA ILE A 185 34.76 24.18 30.83
C ILE A 185 34.01 23.80 29.54
N LEU A 186 33.96 24.72 28.58
CA LEU A 186 33.38 24.45 27.28
C LEU A 186 34.42 23.81 26.35
N GLU A 187 34.04 22.72 25.72
CA GLU A 187 34.90 21.84 24.94
C GLU A 187 34.42 21.70 23.49
N ASP A 188 35.39 21.58 22.58
CA ASP A 188 35.16 21.17 21.21
C ASP A 188 34.84 19.67 21.19
N ASN A 189 33.64 19.32 20.73
CA ASN A 189 33.11 17.97 20.72
C ASN A 189 33.93 17.00 19.85
N GLU A 190 34.54 17.48 18.77
CA GLU A 190 35.30 16.63 17.84
C GLU A 190 36.73 16.44 18.32
N LYS A 191 37.32 17.47 18.94
CA LYS A 191 38.72 17.45 19.39
C LYS A 191 38.89 17.02 20.84
N GLY A 192 37.82 17.01 21.64
CA GLY A 192 37.85 16.66 23.07
C GLY A 192 38.76 17.56 23.90
N LYS A 193 38.88 18.85 23.52
CA LYS A 193 39.73 19.85 24.17
C LYS A 193 38.93 21.10 24.46
N SER A 194 39.39 21.91 25.41
CA SER A 194 38.74 23.19 25.70
C SER A 194 38.69 24.06 24.44
N LEU A 195 37.61 24.83 24.27
CA LEU A 195 37.47 25.73 23.12
C LEU A 195 38.66 26.70 23.08
N SER A 196 39.09 27.17 24.26
CA SER A 196 40.24 28.06 24.42
C SER A 196 41.54 27.46 23.85
N ASP A 197 41.80 26.17 24.07
CA ASP A 197 42.97 25.47 23.53
C ASP A 197 42.89 25.28 22.01
N VAL A 198 41.70 25.01 21.49
CA VAL A 198 41.47 24.83 20.05
C VAL A 198 41.68 26.14 19.30
N ILE A 199 41.28 27.27 19.89
CA ILE A 199 41.41 28.60 19.31
C ILE A 199 42.88 29.04 19.28
N SER A 200 43.61 28.88 20.39
CA SER A 200 45.02 29.29 20.46
C SER A 200 45.94 28.60 19.46
N ARG A 201 45.57 27.42 18.95
CA ARG A 201 46.33 26.69 17.93
C ARG A 201 46.11 27.20 16.51
N GLN A 202 45.15 28.11 16.27
CA GLN A 202 44.82 28.63 14.94
C GLN A 202 45.62 29.90 14.54
N MET A 203 46.48 30.40 15.44
CA MET A 203 47.69 31.25 15.28
C MET A 203 47.80 32.31 14.15
N THR A 204 46.71 32.93 13.69
CA THR A 204 46.83 34.07 12.75
C THR A 204 46.09 35.36 13.15
N ALA A 205 45.32 35.35 14.25
CA ALA A 205 44.55 36.52 14.70
C ALA A 205 44.31 36.50 16.22
N THR A 206 44.17 37.67 16.84
CA THR A 206 43.78 37.83 18.25
C THR A 206 42.27 37.70 18.38
N PHE A 207 41.81 36.73 19.18
CA PHE A 207 40.39 36.52 19.46
C PHE A 207 40.06 37.13 20.81
N ASN A 208 39.43 38.30 20.81
CA ASN A 208 39.20 39.11 22.01
C ASN A 208 37.71 39.24 22.36
N THR A 209 36.81 38.62 21.58
CA THR A 209 35.37 38.71 21.75
C THR A 209 34.69 37.35 21.58
N LEU A 210 33.77 37.04 22.51
CA LEU A 210 32.83 35.92 22.45
C LEU A 210 31.40 36.47 22.44
N VAL A 211 30.61 36.11 21.45
CA VAL A 211 29.17 36.40 21.38
C VAL A 211 28.39 35.11 21.60
N CYS A 212 27.54 35.12 22.62
CA CYS A 212 26.62 34.03 22.92
C CYS A 212 25.22 34.38 22.40
N TYR A 213 24.61 33.48 21.63
CA TYR A 213 23.26 33.64 21.12
C TYR A 213 22.28 32.70 21.82
N TYR A 214 21.11 33.26 22.13
CA TYR A 214 20.06 32.61 22.90
C TYR A 214 18.73 32.75 22.16
N HIS A 215 17.85 31.78 22.36
CA HIS A 215 16.47 31.90 21.89
C HIS A 215 15.74 33.02 22.65
N THR A 216 14.76 33.66 22.03
CA THR A 216 14.01 34.77 22.64
C THR A 216 13.25 34.38 23.89
N SER A 217 12.88 33.10 24.02
CA SER A 217 12.23 32.52 25.22
C SER A 217 13.16 32.32 26.40
N ASP A 218 14.49 32.37 26.22
CA ASP A 218 15.45 32.21 27.31
C ASP A 218 15.68 33.54 28.02
N LEU A 219 14.77 33.88 28.94
CA LEU A 219 14.78 35.15 29.67
C LEU A 219 15.98 35.28 30.61
N ASN A 220 16.51 34.16 31.11
CA ASN A 220 17.58 34.10 32.10
C ASN A 220 18.96 33.84 31.49
N TYR A 221 19.06 33.73 30.16
CA TYR A 221 20.30 33.44 29.45
C TYR A 221 20.98 32.15 29.93
N GLU A 222 20.17 31.14 30.28
CA GLU A 222 20.67 29.90 30.84
C GLU A 222 21.11 28.90 29.79
N LEU A 223 20.65 29.01 28.55
CA LEU A 223 20.86 28.03 27.48
C LEU A 223 21.39 28.71 26.22
N PRO A 224 22.70 29.05 26.17
CA PRO A 224 23.31 29.47 24.92
C PRO A 224 23.19 28.33 23.90
N LEU A 225 22.81 28.69 22.67
CA LEU A 225 22.57 27.74 21.57
C LEU A 225 23.67 27.79 20.52
N LEU A 226 24.24 28.97 20.31
CA LEU A 226 25.29 29.24 19.34
C LEU A 226 26.32 30.20 19.94
N LEU A 227 27.60 29.93 19.71
CA LEU A 227 28.72 30.78 20.10
C LEU A 227 29.41 31.31 18.84
N CYS A 228 29.80 32.58 18.86
CA CYS A 228 30.64 33.21 17.85
C CYS A 228 31.88 33.80 18.53
N ILE A 229 33.06 33.36 18.11
CA ILE A 229 34.34 33.81 18.66
C ILE A 229 35.07 34.59 17.58
N GLY A 230 35.43 35.83 17.88
CA GLY A 230 35.98 36.75 16.88
C GLY A 230 36.91 37.82 17.47
N SER A 231 37.27 38.76 16.61
CA SER A 231 38.09 39.92 16.93
C SER A 231 37.26 41.19 16.77
N SER A 232 37.35 42.13 17.70
CA SER A 232 36.65 43.42 17.66
C SER A 232 37.14 44.35 16.55
N ASP A 233 38.39 44.15 16.08
CA ASP A 233 39.12 45.14 15.27
C ASP A 233 39.28 44.71 13.79
N ALA A 234 38.61 43.63 13.35
CA ALA A 234 38.75 43.10 11.98
C ALA A 234 37.54 43.45 11.09
N GLU A 235 37.70 44.42 10.19
CA GLU A 235 36.74 44.72 9.12
C GLU A 235 36.60 43.58 8.09
N ASN A 236 37.46 42.57 8.13
CA ASN A 236 37.34 41.36 7.30
C ASN A 236 37.93 40.12 8.00
N GLY A 237 37.04 39.23 8.48
CA GLY A 237 37.19 37.78 8.34
C GLY A 237 38.10 37.02 9.31
N LYS A 238 37.47 36.39 10.34
CA LYS A 238 37.66 34.98 10.79
C LYS A 238 36.89 34.76 12.10
N SER A 239 35.56 34.89 12.08
CA SER A 239 34.73 34.48 13.22
C SER A 239 34.56 32.96 13.21
N LEU A 240 34.72 32.33 14.36
CA LEU A 240 34.48 30.89 14.54
C LEU A 240 33.10 30.69 15.17
N PHE A 241 32.26 29.89 14.51
CA PHE A 241 30.93 29.57 15.01
C PHE A 241 30.90 28.15 15.57
N TYR A 242 30.25 28.00 16.73
CA TYR A 242 30.03 26.71 17.37
C TYR A 242 28.55 26.56 17.73
N GLU A 243 27.94 25.45 17.33
CA GLU A 243 26.61 25.05 17.79
C GLU A 243 26.70 24.07 18.95
N ARG A 244 25.69 24.12 19.80
CA ARG A 244 25.55 23.17 20.89
C ARG A 244 25.22 21.78 20.35
N VAL A 245 25.70 20.71 21.01
CA VAL A 245 25.51 19.32 20.56
C VAL A 245 24.34 18.61 21.24
N ASN A 246 24.15 18.78 22.55
CA ASN A 246 23.10 18.11 23.32
C ASN A 246 22.54 19.00 24.45
N VAL A 247 21.29 18.77 24.84
CA VAL A 247 20.65 19.39 26.01
C VAL A 247 21.31 18.93 27.31
N THR A 248 21.68 17.65 27.40
CA THR A 248 22.25 17.03 28.61
C THR A 248 23.74 17.35 28.79
N GLU A 249 24.51 17.40 27.70
CA GLU A 249 25.94 17.69 27.72
C GLU A 249 26.19 19.20 27.58
N ASN A 250 26.10 19.93 28.70
CA ASN A 250 26.24 21.39 28.75
C ASN A 250 27.62 21.93 28.31
N SER A 251 28.66 21.09 28.26
CA SER A 251 30.04 21.48 27.96
C SER A 251 30.44 21.28 26.48
N LYS A 252 29.74 20.46 25.69
CA LYS A 252 30.22 20.07 24.36
C LYS A 252 29.62 20.91 23.22
N TRP A 253 30.50 21.38 22.35
CA TRP A 253 30.18 22.28 21.25
C TRP A 253 30.80 21.80 19.94
N LYS A 254 30.04 21.89 18.85
CA LYS A 254 30.48 21.47 17.52
C LYS A 254 30.76 22.69 16.65
N LYS A 255 31.92 22.72 16.01
CA LYS A 255 32.30 23.79 15.08
C LYS A 255 31.45 23.75 13.81
N ILE A 256 31.09 24.92 13.28
CA ILE A 256 30.34 25.07 12.02
C ILE A 256 31.29 25.54 10.91
N ASP A 257 31.57 24.70 9.92
CA ASP A 257 32.56 24.99 8.88
C ASP A 257 32.03 25.80 7.68
N LYS A 258 30.72 25.81 7.42
CA LYS A 258 30.09 26.62 6.36
C LYS A 258 29.54 27.93 6.93
N ILE A 259 30.35 28.98 6.87
CA ILE A 259 30.05 30.29 7.50
C ILE A 259 29.27 31.25 6.56
N GLY A 260 29.28 30.99 5.25
CA GLY A 260 28.76 31.92 4.22
C GLY A 260 27.30 32.36 4.38
N THR A 261 26.47 31.60 5.10
CA THR A 261 25.05 31.91 5.36
C THR A 261 24.78 32.78 6.59
N PHE A 262 25.78 33.06 7.44
CA PHE A 262 25.59 33.82 8.69
C PHE A 262 25.91 35.31 8.60
N GLN A 263 26.35 35.79 7.44
CA GLN A 263 26.55 37.23 7.22
C GLN A 263 25.22 38.00 7.14
N GLU A 264 24.12 37.31 6.85
CA GLU A 264 22.76 37.87 6.86
C GLU A 264 22.05 37.55 8.20
N GLU A 265 21.41 38.56 8.79
CA GLU A 265 20.70 38.45 10.10
C GLU A 265 19.61 37.35 10.10
N GLN A 266 19.03 37.08 8.93
CA GLN A 266 18.00 36.05 8.74
C GLN A 266 18.58 34.62 8.80
N GLY A 267 19.73 34.37 8.19
CA GLY A 267 20.37 33.05 8.21
C GLY A 267 20.79 32.63 9.62
N LEU A 268 21.30 33.58 10.40
CA LEU A 268 21.63 33.38 11.81
C LEU A 268 20.39 33.09 12.67
N SER A 269 19.31 33.86 12.47
CA SER A 269 18.05 33.65 13.17
C SER A 269 17.47 32.26 12.90
N ASN A 270 17.44 31.82 11.63
CA ASN A 270 16.91 30.52 11.26
C ASN A 270 17.70 29.39 11.93
N LYS A 271 19.04 29.50 11.94
CA LYS A 271 19.89 28.50 12.59
C LYS A 271 19.67 28.42 14.09
N ILE A 272 19.49 29.55 14.78
CA ILE A 272 19.18 29.55 16.22
C ILE A 272 17.84 28.87 16.49
N ILE A 273 16.83 29.13 15.66
CA ILE A 273 15.51 28.50 15.74
C ILE A 273 15.61 26.98 15.47
N ASP A 274 16.39 26.55 14.48
CA ASP A 274 16.62 25.13 14.18
C ASP A 274 17.27 24.40 15.34
N ILE A 275 18.32 24.99 15.91
CA ILE A 275 19.01 24.46 17.07
C ILE A 275 18.05 24.38 18.26
N TYR A 276 17.25 25.42 18.51
CA TYR A 276 16.25 25.43 19.57
C TYR A 276 15.18 24.35 19.36
N TYR A 277 14.68 24.17 18.13
CA TYR A 277 13.73 23.13 17.78
C TYR A 277 14.29 21.74 18.09
N ASN A 278 15.50 21.42 17.62
CA ASN A 278 16.13 20.12 17.83
C ASN A 278 16.31 19.76 19.31
N PHE A 279 16.51 20.77 20.17
CA PHE A 279 16.70 20.61 21.62
C PHE A 279 15.43 20.73 22.44
N SER A 280 14.32 21.03 21.79
CA SER A 280 13.02 21.17 22.42
C SER A 280 12.13 19.98 22.07
N LYS A 281 10.99 19.87 22.77
CA LYS A 281 9.93 18.95 22.39
C LYS A 281 8.95 19.62 21.42
N SER A 282 8.22 18.83 20.67
CA SER A 282 7.07 19.29 19.89
C SER A 282 5.76 18.83 20.49
N VAL A 283 4.75 19.69 20.37
CA VAL A 283 3.36 19.33 20.72
C VAL A 283 2.78 18.46 19.61
N VAL A 284 2.15 17.37 20.00
CA VAL A 284 1.40 16.50 19.08
C VAL A 284 0.02 17.09 18.86
N ILE A 285 -0.33 17.36 17.61
CA ILE A 285 -1.66 17.80 17.19
C ILE A 285 -2.29 16.68 16.35
N GLU A 286 -3.33 16.05 16.87
CA GLU A 286 -4.16 15.06 16.16
C GLU A 286 -5.18 15.83 15.30
N ILE A 287 -4.87 16.02 14.02
CA ILE A 287 -5.61 16.95 13.15
C ILE A 287 -6.93 16.35 12.62
N GLU A 288 -7.18 15.06 12.79
CA GLU A 288 -8.44 14.40 12.42
C GLU A 288 -9.56 14.57 13.46
N LYS A 289 -9.24 15.10 14.64
CA LYS A 289 -10.23 15.24 15.73
C LYS A 289 -11.19 16.39 15.44
N GLN A 290 -12.48 16.13 15.62
CA GLN A 290 -13.58 17.06 15.39
C GLN A 290 -14.50 17.11 16.63
N GLY A 291 -15.19 18.24 16.82
CA GLY A 291 -16.20 18.43 17.88
C GLY A 291 -15.63 18.77 19.27
N ILE A 292 -16.51 18.87 20.27
CA ILE A 292 -16.22 19.36 21.65
C ILE A 292 -15.53 18.29 22.53
N ILE A 293 -14.71 17.42 21.93
CA ILE A 293 -13.97 16.39 22.66
C ILE A 293 -12.49 16.71 22.51
N GLY A 294 -11.93 17.35 23.55
CA GLY A 294 -10.49 17.54 23.62
C GLY A 294 -9.74 16.22 23.79
N TYR A 295 -8.50 16.16 23.31
CA TYR A 295 -7.62 14.99 23.44
C TYR A 295 -6.39 15.32 24.29
N ASP A 296 -5.72 14.28 24.79
CA ASP A 296 -4.63 14.45 25.75
C ASP A 296 -3.43 15.19 25.15
N PHE A 297 -2.86 16.11 25.93
CA PHE A 297 -1.67 16.85 25.56
C PHE A 297 -0.43 15.95 25.61
N LYS A 298 0.18 15.72 24.44
CA LYS A 298 1.36 14.86 24.29
C LYS A 298 2.55 15.67 23.76
N LEU A 299 3.73 15.30 24.23
CA LEU A 299 5.01 15.84 23.78
C LEU A 299 5.85 14.72 23.17
N VAL A 300 6.57 15.04 22.11
CA VAL A 300 7.51 14.13 21.45
C VAL A 300 8.83 14.84 21.21
N ASP A 301 9.93 14.10 21.29
CA ASP A 301 11.25 14.65 21.03
C ASP A 301 11.43 14.91 19.53
N ASN A 302 12.14 15.99 19.18
CA ASN A 302 12.37 16.38 17.79
C ASN A 302 13.52 15.61 17.12
N VAL A 303 14.40 15.01 17.91
CA VAL A 303 15.56 14.24 17.45
C VAL A 303 15.51 12.84 18.07
N GLY A 304 15.46 11.81 17.22
CA GLY A 304 15.34 10.39 17.62
C GLY A 304 13.97 9.76 17.27
N LEU A 305 13.93 8.43 17.13
CA LEU A 305 12.69 7.66 16.94
C LEU A 305 11.97 7.46 18.28
N GLY A 306 11.48 8.55 18.87
CA GLY A 306 10.66 8.49 20.09
C GLY A 306 9.19 8.30 19.73
N SER A 307 8.50 7.34 20.36
CA SER A 307 7.03 7.28 20.30
C SER A 307 6.42 8.41 21.15
N PRO A 308 5.23 8.93 20.82
CA PRO A 308 4.56 9.93 21.64
C PRO A 308 4.33 9.39 23.07
N SER A 309 5.03 9.95 24.05
CA SER A 309 4.84 9.62 25.45
C SER A 309 3.80 10.56 26.07
N SER A 310 2.97 10.06 26.99
CA SER A 310 2.17 10.94 27.83
C SER A 310 3.12 11.89 28.55
N SER A 311 2.86 13.19 28.47
CA SER A 311 3.76 14.24 28.96
C SER A 311 3.90 14.25 30.49
N GLY A 312 3.17 13.37 31.21
CA GLY A 312 2.97 13.42 32.67
C GLY A 312 2.07 14.58 33.10
N ILE A 313 1.57 15.35 32.13
CA ILE A 313 0.77 16.55 32.33
C ILE A 313 -0.70 16.20 32.09
N ASN A 314 -1.54 16.36 33.11
CA ASN A 314 -2.99 16.12 32.99
C ASN A 314 -3.69 17.32 32.32
N SER A 315 -3.43 17.53 31.03
CA SER A 315 -4.01 18.61 30.23
C SER A 315 -4.51 18.10 28.88
N LYS A 316 -5.46 18.83 28.31
CA LYS A 316 -6.09 18.50 27.02
C LYS A 316 -5.93 19.63 26.02
N ILE A 317 -5.78 19.25 24.75
CA ILE A 317 -5.98 20.13 23.61
C ILE A 317 -7.47 20.18 23.35
N PHE A 318 -8.06 21.37 23.43
CA PHE A 318 -9.49 21.55 23.17
C PHE A 318 -9.71 21.75 21.68
N VAL A 319 -10.74 21.09 21.16
CA VAL A 319 -11.18 21.24 19.78
C VAL A 319 -12.55 21.88 19.81
N PHE A 320 -12.73 22.94 19.04
CA PHE A 320 -14.03 23.59 18.87
C PHE A 320 -14.24 24.01 17.43
N GLU A 321 -15.49 23.95 16.99
CA GLU A 321 -15.88 24.46 15.70
C GLU A 321 -15.74 25.98 15.71
N LYS A 322 -14.89 26.49 14.82
CA LYS A 322 -14.72 27.92 14.63
C LYS A 322 -15.67 28.33 13.52
N HIS A 323 -16.61 29.24 13.83
CA HIS A 323 -17.40 29.91 12.80
C HIS A 323 -16.43 30.50 11.76
N SER A 324 -16.43 29.89 10.58
CA SER A 324 -15.41 30.14 9.57
C SER A 324 -15.67 31.47 8.86
N LEU A 325 -14.64 32.03 8.25
CA LEU A 325 -14.77 33.08 7.22
C LEU A 325 -15.53 32.59 5.96
N LEU A 326 -15.99 31.33 5.95
CA LEU A 326 -16.57 30.62 4.84
C LEU A 326 -18.02 30.19 5.15
N SER A 327 -18.76 31.02 5.88
CA SER A 327 -20.13 30.74 6.36
C SER A 327 -21.11 30.39 5.25
N ASP A 328 -20.84 30.81 4.01
CA ASP A 328 -21.66 30.51 2.82
C ASP A 328 -21.18 29.25 2.07
N SER A 329 -20.26 28.47 2.65
CA SER A 329 -19.71 27.24 2.06
C SER A 329 -20.01 26.01 2.90
N ASP A 330 -19.84 24.83 2.30
CA ASP A 330 -19.95 23.53 2.98
C ASP A 330 -18.69 23.16 3.80
N TYR A 331 -17.72 24.08 3.93
CA TYR A 331 -16.46 23.82 4.65
C TYR A 331 -16.56 24.24 6.12
N THR A 332 -16.18 23.32 7.00
CA THR A 332 -16.13 23.53 8.45
C THR A 332 -14.68 23.63 8.91
N CYS A 333 -14.41 24.56 9.84
CA CYS A 333 -13.10 24.75 10.44
C CYS A 333 -13.16 24.37 11.93
N PHE A 334 -12.25 23.50 12.37
CA PHE A 334 -12.05 23.20 13.78
C PHE A 334 -10.74 23.81 14.27
N GLU A 335 -10.82 24.57 15.35
CA GLU A 335 -9.66 25.15 16.02
C GLU A 335 -9.23 24.23 17.17
N HIS A 336 -7.97 23.83 17.14
CA HIS A 336 -7.28 23.09 18.19
C HIS A 336 -6.50 24.10 19.02
N SER A 337 -6.95 24.34 20.25
CA SER A 337 -6.30 25.26 21.19
C SER A 337 -5.33 24.53 22.11
N ILE A 338 -4.08 24.96 22.03
CA ILE A 338 -2.97 24.54 22.89
C ILE A 338 -3.13 25.27 24.24
N PRO A 339 -3.21 24.55 25.38
CA PRO A 339 -3.50 25.15 26.67
C PRO A 339 -2.41 26.14 27.14
N LEU A 340 -2.83 27.35 27.55
CA LEU A 340 -1.96 28.44 28.02
C LEU A 340 -1.19 28.13 29.32
N MET A 341 -1.76 27.32 30.23
CA MET A 341 -1.33 27.26 31.64
C MET A 341 -0.06 26.44 31.96
N GLN A 342 0.58 25.78 30.99
CA GLN A 342 1.73 24.89 31.29
C GLN A 342 2.99 25.14 30.47
N LEU A 343 3.00 26.21 29.67
CA LEU A 343 4.22 26.73 29.03
C LEU A 343 5.08 27.56 30.01
N SER A 344 4.52 27.92 31.18
CA SER A 344 5.16 28.76 32.21
C SER A 344 5.93 27.99 33.28
N ASN A 345 5.72 26.66 33.41
CA ASN A 345 6.49 25.84 34.33
C ASN A 345 7.75 25.33 33.63
N ASN A 346 8.92 25.66 34.19
CA ASN A 346 10.30 25.44 33.70
C ASN A 346 10.69 24.02 33.19
N HIS A 347 9.78 23.05 33.09
CA HIS A 347 10.12 21.66 32.79
C HIS A 347 10.14 21.29 31.30
N PHE A 348 9.43 22.00 30.42
CA PHE A 348 9.35 21.62 28.99
C PHE A 348 9.54 22.81 28.05
N LYS A 349 10.67 22.83 27.34
CA LYS A 349 10.90 23.75 26.21
C LYS A 349 10.15 23.21 24.99
N ILE A 350 9.21 24.00 24.47
CA ILE A 350 8.48 23.67 23.22
C ILE A 350 9.13 24.43 22.07
N GLY A 351 9.58 23.67 21.07
CA GLY A 351 10.25 24.21 19.88
C GLY A 351 9.37 24.12 18.64
N GLY A 352 8.35 23.26 18.63
CA GLY A 352 7.56 23.02 17.44
C GLY A 352 6.24 22.29 17.65
N LEU A 353 5.59 22.05 16.52
CA LEU A 353 4.38 21.24 16.40
C LEU A 353 4.66 20.05 15.47
N LYS A 354 4.04 18.93 15.77
CA LYS A 354 3.98 17.76 14.88
C LYS A 354 2.54 17.34 14.70
N PHE A 355 2.15 17.14 13.44
CA PHE A 355 0.79 16.80 13.09
C PHE A 355 0.66 15.29 12.92
N TYR A 356 -0.45 14.75 13.39
CA TYR A 356 -0.74 13.32 13.37
C TYR A 356 -2.13 13.09 12.79
N ILE A 357 -2.27 12.00 12.03
CA ILE A 357 -3.56 11.47 11.56
C ILE A 357 -3.59 9.99 11.92
N SER A 358 -4.59 9.55 12.68
CA SER A 358 -4.75 8.13 13.08
C SER A 358 -3.48 7.57 13.72
N SER A 359 -2.83 8.35 14.59
CA SER A 359 -1.55 8.03 15.24
C SER A 359 -0.33 7.92 14.32
N THR A 360 -0.42 8.35 13.06
CA THR A 360 0.71 8.43 12.12
C THR A 360 1.18 9.88 12.01
N GLU A 361 2.47 10.14 12.20
CA GLU A 361 3.06 11.48 11.99
C GLU A 361 3.01 11.84 10.49
N ILE A 362 2.50 13.02 10.19
CA ILE A 362 2.59 13.60 8.85
C ILE A 362 3.79 14.54 8.79
N PHE A 363 4.62 14.41 7.75
CA PHE A 363 5.76 15.28 7.56
C PHE A 363 5.38 16.46 6.66
N THR A 364 5.76 17.67 7.08
CA THR A 364 5.56 18.90 6.32
C THR A 364 6.79 19.25 5.49
N PHE A 365 6.56 19.77 4.28
CA PHE A 365 7.58 20.15 3.31
C PHE A 365 7.29 21.54 2.74
N LEU A 366 8.33 22.21 2.26
CA LEU A 366 8.16 23.42 1.45
C LEU A 366 7.62 23.07 0.06
N ASP A 367 7.07 24.07 -0.63
CA ASP A 367 6.47 23.93 -1.97
C ASP A 367 7.43 23.35 -3.03
N ASP A 368 8.74 23.52 -2.83
CA ASP A 368 9.79 22.98 -3.72
C ASP A 368 10.02 21.47 -3.57
N ASN A 369 9.27 20.83 -2.64
CA ASN A 369 9.31 19.40 -2.36
C ASN A 369 10.67 18.85 -1.89
N SER A 370 11.67 19.72 -1.71
CA SER A 370 13.08 19.34 -1.60
C SER A 370 13.50 19.06 -0.15
N SER A 371 12.88 19.76 0.80
CA SER A 371 13.31 19.78 2.20
C SER A 371 12.12 19.67 3.15
N SER A 372 12.23 18.79 4.14
CA SER A 372 11.30 18.76 5.28
C SER A 372 11.34 20.12 5.97
N SER A 373 10.18 20.71 6.21
CA SER A 373 10.02 21.98 6.91
C SER A 373 9.41 21.71 8.28
N PRO A 374 10.20 21.77 9.36
CA PRO A 374 9.66 21.77 10.70
C PRO A 374 8.63 22.89 10.89
N ILE A 375 7.63 22.65 11.73
CA ILE A 375 6.67 23.69 12.14
C ILE A 375 7.15 24.21 13.49
N TYR A 376 7.75 25.40 13.49
CA TYR A 376 8.25 26.02 14.71
C TYR A 376 7.10 26.60 15.52
N TYR A 377 7.12 26.36 16.83
CA TYR A 377 6.13 26.89 17.75
C TYR A 377 6.46 28.36 18.05
N GLU A 378 5.50 29.26 17.83
CA GLU A 378 5.65 30.68 18.17
C GLU A 378 4.88 31.00 19.45
N PRO A 379 5.55 31.54 20.50
CA PRO A 379 4.86 32.00 21.70
C PRO A 379 3.76 33.02 21.37
N GLY A 380 2.58 32.86 21.96
CA GLY A 380 1.41 33.69 21.63
C GLY A 380 0.54 33.12 20.50
N LYS A 381 0.99 32.09 19.78
CA LYS A 381 0.22 31.40 18.73
C LYS A 381 -0.24 30.03 19.24
N TYR A 382 -1.43 29.98 19.81
CA TYR A 382 -1.96 28.79 20.50
C TYR A 382 -2.93 27.95 19.67
N ASN A 383 -3.28 28.42 18.47
CA ASN A 383 -4.40 27.87 17.71
C ASN A 383 -3.91 27.23 16.41
N VAL A 384 -4.33 25.99 16.17
CA VAL A 384 -4.17 25.28 14.90
C VAL A 384 -5.57 25.10 14.31
N CYS A 385 -5.80 25.60 13.10
CA CYS A 385 -7.09 25.46 12.42
C CYS A 385 -7.03 24.33 11.41
N VAL A 386 -8.01 23.42 11.40
CA VAL A 386 -8.11 22.33 10.43
C VAL A 386 -9.44 22.40 9.71
N TYR A 387 -9.39 22.33 8.37
CA TYR A 387 -10.55 22.43 7.50
C TYR A 387 -11.01 21.07 7.01
N PHE A 388 -12.33 20.88 7.02
CA PHE A 388 -13.03 19.68 6.59
C PHE A 388 -14.20 20.06 5.69
N TYR A 389 -14.72 19.09 4.94
CA TYR A 389 -15.92 19.27 4.12
C TYR A 389 -17.11 18.59 4.78
N HIS A 390 -18.12 19.35 5.22
CA HIS A 390 -19.31 18.82 5.87
C HIS A 390 -18.98 17.87 7.05
N CYS A 391 -19.60 16.70 7.13
CA CYS A 391 -19.33 15.67 8.15
C CYS A 391 -18.17 14.71 7.80
N ASP A 392 -17.31 15.08 6.86
CA ASP A 392 -16.17 14.26 6.43
C ASP A 392 -15.07 14.25 7.49
N THR A 393 -14.53 13.08 7.80
CA THR A 393 -13.49 12.91 8.83
C THR A 393 -12.07 13.15 8.32
N VAL A 394 -11.91 13.44 7.03
CA VAL A 394 -10.62 13.61 6.37
C VAL A 394 -10.19 15.07 6.38
N PRO A 395 -9.10 15.44 7.09
CA PRO A 395 -8.52 16.78 7.03
C PRO A 395 -8.13 17.17 5.61
N LEU A 396 -8.52 18.37 5.18
CA LEU A 396 -8.17 18.89 3.85
C LEU A 396 -6.99 19.84 3.92
N LEU A 397 -7.01 20.73 4.90
CA LEU A 397 -6.03 21.80 5.06
C LEU A 397 -5.80 22.06 6.55
N VAL A 398 -4.55 22.27 6.94
CA VAL A 398 -4.19 22.69 8.30
C VAL A 398 -3.47 24.03 8.24
N VAL A 399 -3.79 24.89 9.21
CA VAL A 399 -3.27 26.25 9.31
C VAL A 399 -2.69 26.47 10.69
N TYR A 400 -1.43 26.88 10.71
CA TYR A 400 -0.77 27.34 11.92
C TYR A 400 0.05 28.58 11.59
N ASN A 401 -0.12 29.64 12.38
CA ASN A 401 0.63 30.89 12.24
C ASN A 401 0.63 31.46 10.80
N ASN A 402 -0.55 31.53 10.18
CA ASN A 402 -0.75 31.95 8.78
C ASN A 402 0.00 31.11 7.73
N GLN A 403 0.46 29.91 8.09
CA GLN A 403 1.06 28.94 7.18
C GLN A 403 0.07 27.82 6.93
N TYR A 404 -0.24 27.59 5.66
CA TYR A 404 -1.23 26.62 5.21
C TYR A 404 -0.51 25.38 4.67
N TYR A 405 -0.97 24.20 5.06
CA TYR A 405 -0.44 22.92 4.60
C TYR A 405 -1.57 22.03 4.11
N LYS A 406 -1.32 21.34 3.00
CA LYS A 406 -2.24 20.38 2.39
C LYS A 406 -1.54 19.06 2.11
N PRO A 407 -2.27 17.93 1.99
CA PRO A 407 -1.67 16.70 1.50
C PRO A 407 -1.10 16.91 0.09
N LYS A 408 0.07 16.34 -0.20
CA LYS A 408 0.70 16.47 -1.52
C LYS A 408 -0.14 15.82 -2.63
N ASN A 409 -0.69 14.64 -2.33
CA ASN A 409 -1.63 13.91 -3.18
C ASN A 409 -2.31 12.80 -2.35
N LYS A 410 -3.28 12.13 -2.97
CA LYS A 410 -4.05 11.02 -2.37
C LYS A 410 -3.18 9.83 -1.90
N ASN A 411 -2.09 9.50 -2.60
CA ASN A 411 -1.26 8.33 -2.29
C ASN A 411 -0.26 8.59 -1.16
N GLU A 412 0.22 9.83 -1.02
CA GLU A 412 1.17 10.27 0.01
C GLU A 412 0.46 10.98 1.19
N TYR A 413 -0.86 10.84 1.32
CA TYR A 413 -1.67 11.59 2.29
C TYR A 413 -1.19 11.46 3.74
N PHE A 414 -0.77 10.26 4.17
CA PHE A 414 -0.28 10.01 5.54
C PHE A 414 1.21 10.29 5.72
N SER A 415 1.96 10.57 4.65
CA SER A 415 3.41 10.71 4.71
C SER A 415 3.90 12.11 4.37
N LYS A 416 3.19 12.85 3.51
CA LYS A 416 3.70 14.10 2.92
C LYS A 416 2.63 15.17 2.77
N TRP A 417 2.81 16.24 3.53
CA TRP A 417 2.04 17.48 3.42
C TRP A 417 2.94 18.61 2.95
N VAL A 418 2.47 19.42 2.01
CA VAL A 418 3.22 20.51 1.43
C VAL A 418 2.61 21.83 1.86
N ARG A 419 3.47 22.82 2.10
CA ARG A 419 3.04 24.20 2.29
C ARG A 419 2.32 24.69 1.02
N VAL A 420 1.38 25.59 1.20
CA VAL A 420 0.67 26.27 0.12
C VAL A 420 1.14 27.72 0.08
N THR A 421 1.86 28.09 -0.97
CA THR A 421 2.19 29.49 -1.27
C THR A 421 0.97 30.22 -1.84
N ASN A 422 0.87 31.53 -1.56
CA ASN A 422 -0.05 32.48 -2.20
C ASN A 422 -1.54 32.43 -1.81
N ILE A 423 -1.89 32.15 -0.54
CA ILE A 423 -3.22 32.46 -0.01
C ILE A 423 -3.18 33.88 0.60
N GLN A 424 -3.48 34.89 -0.22
CA GLN A 424 -3.56 36.31 0.17
C GLN A 424 -5.00 36.76 0.41
N ASP A 425 -5.96 36.27 -0.38
CA ASP A 425 -7.40 36.44 -0.15
C ASP A 425 -7.94 35.20 0.56
N LEU A 426 -8.27 35.36 1.85
CA LEU A 426 -8.70 34.27 2.73
C LEU A 426 -10.04 33.63 2.32
N SER A 427 -10.84 34.26 1.47
CA SER A 427 -12.16 33.73 1.11
C SER A 427 -12.13 32.89 -0.17
N THR A 428 -11.79 33.50 -1.31
CA THR A 428 -11.88 32.84 -2.63
C THR A 428 -10.76 31.84 -2.91
N GLN A 429 -9.51 32.21 -2.57
CA GLN A 429 -8.35 31.35 -2.82
C GLN A 429 -8.35 30.13 -1.90
N LEU A 430 -8.83 30.29 -0.68
CA LEU A 430 -8.97 29.20 0.28
C LEU A 430 -10.00 28.16 -0.20
N ILE A 431 -11.19 28.59 -0.63
CA ILE A 431 -12.21 27.70 -1.21
C ILE A 431 -11.64 26.97 -2.44
N THR A 432 -10.97 27.70 -3.33
CA THR A 432 -10.37 27.11 -4.54
C THR A 432 -9.35 26.01 -4.20
N GLN A 433 -8.52 26.21 -3.17
CA GLN A 433 -7.58 25.20 -2.70
C GLN A 433 -8.30 24.00 -2.09
N LEU A 434 -9.30 24.23 -1.23
CA LEU A 434 -10.07 23.17 -0.60
C LEU A 434 -10.82 22.32 -1.63
N ASP A 435 -11.44 22.96 -2.63
CA ASP A 435 -12.11 22.28 -3.76
C ASP A 435 -11.12 21.43 -4.57
N SER A 436 -9.94 21.98 -4.85
CA SER A 436 -8.88 21.25 -5.56
C SER A 436 -8.43 20.02 -4.77
N ILE A 437 -8.26 20.13 -3.45
CA ILE A 437 -7.85 19.01 -2.58
C ILE A 437 -8.94 17.95 -2.56
N ASN A 438 -10.21 18.35 -2.33
CA ASN A 438 -11.33 17.43 -2.36
C ASN A 438 -11.46 16.69 -3.70
N ALA A 439 -11.32 17.40 -4.82
CA ALA A 439 -11.34 16.80 -6.16
C ALA A 439 -10.16 15.84 -6.39
N GLU A 440 -9.01 16.05 -5.75
CA GLU A 440 -7.89 15.11 -5.83
C GLU A 440 -8.13 13.85 -4.98
N LEU A 441 -8.70 14.00 -3.79
CA LEU A 441 -9.01 12.89 -2.89
C LEU A 441 -10.23 12.06 -3.37
N ASN A 442 -11.18 12.68 -4.08
CA ASN A 442 -12.36 12.04 -4.67
C ASN A 442 -12.11 11.41 -6.05
N GLU A 443 -10.90 10.96 -6.32
CA GLU A 443 -10.57 10.24 -7.56
C GLU A 443 -11.34 8.91 -7.66
N VAL A 444 -11.98 8.70 -8.81
CA VAL A 444 -12.77 7.51 -9.14
C VAL A 444 -11.97 6.59 -10.07
N ASN A 445 -11.85 5.32 -9.72
CA ASN A 445 -11.27 4.30 -10.58
C ASN A 445 -12.38 3.35 -11.03
N ILE A 446 -12.76 3.42 -12.31
CA ILE A 446 -13.91 2.67 -12.84
C ILE A 446 -13.66 1.16 -12.96
N MET A 447 -12.42 0.70 -12.74
CA MET A 447 -12.10 -0.73 -12.66
C MET A 447 -12.40 -1.34 -11.29
N LYS A 448 -12.78 -0.53 -10.29
CA LYS A 448 -13.20 -1.00 -8.97
C LYS A 448 -14.68 -1.37 -9.01
N THR A 449 -15.00 -2.64 -9.22
CA THR A 449 -16.37 -3.11 -9.48
C THR A 449 -16.98 -3.98 -8.38
N SER A 450 -16.36 -4.04 -7.20
CA SER A 450 -16.85 -4.85 -6.08
C SER A 450 -17.95 -4.15 -5.27
N ASN A 451 -19.17 -4.70 -5.26
CA ASN A 451 -20.41 -4.17 -4.63
C ASN A 451 -20.36 -3.92 -3.11
N ARG A 452 -19.30 -4.33 -2.41
CA ARG A 452 -19.17 -4.19 -0.94
C ARG A 452 -17.98 -3.34 -0.51
N ASN A 453 -17.25 -2.75 -1.46
CA ASN A 453 -16.03 -2.02 -1.14
C ASN A 453 -16.23 -0.53 -1.39
N SER A 454 -16.01 0.25 -0.33
CA SER A 454 -15.62 1.64 -0.49
C SER A 454 -14.09 1.71 -0.66
N TYR A 455 -13.62 2.75 -1.34
CA TYR A 455 -12.19 3.01 -1.50
C TYR A 455 -11.92 4.51 -1.45
N GLY A 456 -10.66 4.90 -1.31
CA GLY A 456 -10.29 6.30 -1.19
C GLY A 456 -8.80 6.44 -0.94
N ILE A 457 -8.46 7.07 0.18
CA ILE A 457 -7.08 7.28 0.62
C ILE A 457 -6.51 5.94 1.09
N ASN A 458 -5.23 5.68 0.79
CA ASN A 458 -4.56 4.47 1.28
C ASN A 458 -4.32 4.59 2.78
N GLY A 459 -5.14 3.91 3.60
CA GLY A 459 -4.99 3.87 5.05
C GLY A 459 -5.99 2.92 5.69
N HIS A 460 -5.77 2.58 6.96
CA HIS A 460 -6.70 1.77 7.73
C HIS A 460 -7.74 2.66 8.42
N LYS A 461 -8.98 2.17 8.51
CA LYS A 461 -10.00 2.79 9.38
C LYS A 461 -9.52 2.64 10.82
N ASN A 462 -9.32 3.75 11.53
CA ASN A 462 -8.89 3.75 12.92
C ASN A 462 -9.77 4.68 13.75
N GLY A 463 -10.48 4.12 14.73
CA GLY A 463 -11.50 4.84 15.50
C GLY A 463 -12.54 5.52 14.60
N ASN A 464 -12.70 6.83 14.76
CA ASN A 464 -13.66 7.65 14.02
C ASN A 464 -13.16 8.08 12.63
N PHE A 465 -11.87 7.93 12.32
CA PHE A 465 -11.34 8.35 11.02
C PHE A 465 -11.63 7.30 9.94
N SER A 466 -12.25 7.74 8.84
CA SER A 466 -12.54 6.91 7.66
C SER A 466 -11.77 7.42 6.43
N PRO A 467 -10.82 6.62 5.87
CA PRO A 467 -10.12 6.99 4.64
C PRO A 467 -10.95 6.75 3.37
N ALA A 468 -12.12 6.11 3.49
CA ALA A 468 -12.99 5.82 2.36
C ALA A 468 -13.61 7.12 1.81
N ARG A 469 -13.51 7.32 0.49
CA ARG A 469 -14.00 8.52 -0.22
C ARG A 469 -15.09 8.19 -1.23
N ILE A 470 -15.03 7.01 -1.82
CA ILE A 470 -15.92 6.54 -2.87
C ILE A 470 -16.61 5.26 -2.40
N ASN A 471 -17.92 5.20 -2.55
CA ASN A 471 -18.72 3.99 -2.41
C ASN A 471 -18.95 3.37 -3.78
N VAL A 472 -18.92 2.04 -3.88
CA VAL A 472 -19.20 1.32 -5.12
C VAL A 472 -20.44 0.47 -4.96
N LYS A 473 -21.41 0.69 -5.85
CA LYS A 473 -22.61 -0.14 -5.98
C LYS A 473 -22.62 -0.79 -7.36
N THR A 474 -22.97 -2.06 -7.45
CA THR A 474 -23.17 -2.72 -8.73
C THR A 474 -24.59 -3.22 -8.87
N CYS A 475 -25.19 -2.99 -10.03
CA CYS A 475 -26.45 -3.61 -10.41
C CYS A 475 -26.33 -4.29 -11.78
N LYS A 476 -27.19 -5.26 -12.02
CA LYS A 476 -27.31 -5.99 -13.28
C LYS A 476 -28.77 -6.10 -13.64
N ASN A 477 -29.07 -6.05 -14.92
CA ASN A 477 -30.34 -6.46 -15.49
C ASN A 477 -30.09 -7.33 -16.72
N ASP A 478 -31.14 -7.73 -17.42
CA ASP A 478 -31.02 -8.61 -18.59
C ASP A 478 -30.21 -8.00 -19.74
N PHE A 479 -30.06 -6.68 -19.78
CA PHE A 479 -29.45 -5.94 -20.88
C PHE A 479 -28.03 -5.45 -20.61
N PHE A 480 -27.74 -5.01 -19.40
CA PHE A 480 -26.44 -4.44 -19.03
C PHE A 480 -26.09 -4.67 -17.56
N ARG A 481 -24.80 -4.50 -17.29
CA ARG A 481 -24.26 -4.32 -15.93
C ARG A 481 -23.94 -2.86 -15.73
N LYS A 482 -24.24 -2.34 -14.55
CA LYS A 482 -23.96 -0.95 -14.16
C LYS A 482 -23.16 -0.96 -12.86
N VAL A 483 -22.07 -0.19 -12.83
CA VAL A 483 -21.25 0.06 -11.64
C VAL A 483 -21.34 1.55 -11.33
N THR A 484 -21.80 1.89 -10.14
CA THR A 484 -22.00 3.25 -9.68
C THR A 484 -20.99 3.57 -8.59
N HIS A 485 -20.21 4.61 -8.81
CA HIS A 485 -19.24 5.18 -7.89
C HIS A 485 -19.79 6.49 -7.33
N THR A 486 -20.02 6.57 -6.04
CA THR A 486 -20.59 7.77 -5.39
C THR A 486 -19.61 8.30 -4.36
N THR A 487 -19.37 9.61 -4.33
CA THR A 487 -18.55 10.21 -3.26
C THR A 487 -19.29 10.15 -1.92
N LEU A 488 -18.62 9.68 -0.88
CA LEU A 488 -19.20 9.53 0.46
C LEU A 488 -19.41 10.88 1.15
N ASN A 489 -18.52 11.84 0.88
CA ASN A 489 -18.61 13.18 1.44
C ASN A 489 -19.55 14.11 0.66
N LYS A 490 -20.21 13.61 -0.40
CA LYS A 490 -21.14 14.34 -1.29
C LYS A 490 -20.50 15.45 -2.15
N PHE A 491 -19.20 15.72 -2.00
CA PHE A 491 -18.49 16.63 -2.90
C PHE A 491 -18.39 16.05 -4.31
N GLY A 492 -18.15 16.88 -5.32
CA GLY A 492 -17.98 16.43 -6.69
C GLY A 492 -16.91 15.34 -6.88
N VAL A 493 -17.08 14.55 -7.94
CA VAL A 493 -16.13 13.52 -8.35
C VAL A 493 -14.86 14.16 -8.89
N GLY A 494 -13.74 13.53 -8.55
CA GLY A 494 -12.41 13.97 -8.94
C GLY A 494 -11.99 13.54 -10.34
N LYS A 495 -10.72 13.18 -10.47
CA LYS A 495 -10.21 12.50 -11.67
C LYS A 495 -10.92 11.14 -11.83
N ILE A 496 -11.25 10.79 -13.06
CA ILE A 496 -11.79 9.47 -13.41
C ILE A 496 -10.71 8.68 -14.13
N LEU A 497 -10.36 7.52 -13.59
CA LEU A 497 -9.29 6.65 -14.08
C LEU A 497 -9.85 5.37 -14.69
N TYR A 498 -9.32 4.97 -15.84
CA TYR A 498 -9.50 3.67 -16.48
C TYR A 498 -8.13 3.03 -16.73
N ASN A 499 -7.92 1.79 -16.29
CA ASN A 499 -6.61 1.12 -16.31
C ASN A 499 -5.46 1.98 -15.75
N GLY A 500 -5.73 2.71 -14.66
CA GLY A 500 -4.74 3.60 -14.02
C GLY A 500 -4.46 4.91 -14.75
N THR A 501 -5.08 5.14 -15.91
CA THR A 501 -4.89 6.36 -16.72
C THR A 501 -6.11 7.28 -16.64
N GLN A 502 -5.89 8.59 -16.52
CA GLN A 502 -6.98 9.57 -16.47
C GLN A 502 -7.70 9.70 -17.82
N ILE A 503 -9.03 9.63 -17.81
CA ILE A 503 -9.87 9.93 -18.97
C ILE A 503 -9.92 11.45 -19.15
N LYS A 504 -9.12 12.00 -20.07
CA LYS A 504 -8.95 13.45 -20.25
C LYS A 504 -10.18 14.17 -20.81
N SER A 505 -11.03 13.47 -21.56
CA SER A 505 -12.17 14.07 -22.26
C SER A 505 -13.40 14.32 -21.37
N ILE A 506 -13.42 13.75 -20.17
CA ILE A 506 -14.47 14.02 -19.19
C ILE A 506 -14.09 15.30 -18.42
N LYS A 507 -14.81 16.40 -18.67
CA LYS A 507 -14.58 17.69 -17.99
C LYS A 507 -14.95 17.57 -16.52
N LYS A 508 -14.05 18.06 -15.65
CA LYS A 508 -14.29 18.16 -14.19
C LYS A 508 -15.47 19.09 -13.91
N SER A 509 -16.32 18.69 -12.98
CA SER A 509 -17.44 19.50 -12.50
C SER A 509 -17.72 19.12 -11.06
N ASN A 510 -17.66 20.10 -10.15
CA ASN A 510 -17.89 19.87 -8.71
C ASN A 510 -19.36 19.52 -8.42
N PHE A 511 -20.25 19.65 -9.41
CA PHE A 511 -21.69 19.39 -9.27
C PHE A 511 -22.07 17.90 -9.32
N TYR A 512 -21.22 17.03 -9.89
CA TYR A 512 -21.53 15.61 -10.02
C TYR A 512 -20.84 14.83 -8.91
N ASN A 513 -21.59 14.18 -8.04
CA ASN A 513 -21.05 13.33 -6.96
C ASN A 513 -21.17 11.83 -7.27
N GLU A 514 -21.64 11.47 -8.47
CA GLU A 514 -21.80 10.10 -8.93
C GLU A 514 -21.20 9.88 -10.34
N VAL A 515 -20.48 8.76 -10.51
CA VAL A 515 -20.08 8.20 -11.81
C VAL A 515 -20.70 6.81 -11.98
N SER A 516 -21.57 6.68 -12.96
CA SER A 516 -22.22 5.42 -13.31
C SER A 516 -21.65 4.87 -14.62
N VAL A 517 -21.18 3.63 -14.60
CA VAL A 517 -20.43 3.00 -15.69
C VAL A 517 -21.19 1.79 -16.18
N TYR A 518 -21.41 1.70 -17.48
CA TYR A 518 -22.26 0.69 -18.10
C TYR A 518 -21.44 -0.24 -18.99
N TYR A 519 -21.75 -1.53 -18.87
CA TYR A 519 -21.11 -2.64 -19.55
C TYR A 519 -22.20 -3.51 -20.18
N LEU A 520 -21.88 -4.26 -21.22
CA LEU A 520 -22.80 -5.31 -21.66
C LEU A 520 -23.05 -6.32 -20.54
N ASN A 521 -24.25 -6.90 -20.51
CA ASN A 521 -24.56 -7.95 -19.53
C ASN A 521 -23.63 -9.18 -19.67
N SER A 522 -23.15 -9.44 -20.89
CA SER A 522 -22.17 -10.48 -21.21
C SER A 522 -20.77 -10.20 -20.65
N ASP A 523 -20.43 -8.94 -20.35
CA ASP A 523 -19.13 -8.58 -19.76
C ASP A 523 -19.15 -8.80 -18.24
N ILE A 524 -19.14 -10.07 -17.85
CA ILE A 524 -19.17 -10.51 -16.45
C ILE A 524 -17.94 -10.06 -15.64
N LYS A 525 -16.85 -9.68 -16.33
CA LYS A 525 -15.58 -9.26 -15.72
C LYS A 525 -15.41 -7.74 -15.69
N TYR A 526 -16.36 -6.98 -16.21
CA TYR A 526 -16.32 -5.51 -16.25
C TYR A 526 -15.06 -4.97 -16.93
N ILE A 527 -14.60 -5.64 -17.98
CA ILE A 527 -13.33 -5.31 -18.64
C ILE A 527 -13.51 -4.13 -19.61
N ARG A 528 -14.69 -3.99 -20.21
CA ARG A 528 -14.96 -3.05 -21.31
C ARG A 528 -16.10 -2.11 -20.94
N PRO A 529 -15.82 -1.02 -20.21
CA PRO A 529 -16.80 0.03 -20.01
C PRO A 529 -17.13 0.66 -21.36
N LEU A 530 -18.42 0.77 -21.70
CA LEU A 530 -18.86 1.30 -23.00
C LEU A 530 -19.44 2.70 -22.88
N LEU A 531 -20.08 2.99 -21.74
CA LEU A 531 -20.83 4.22 -21.52
C LEU A 531 -20.65 4.66 -20.06
N ILE A 532 -20.42 5.95 -19.85
CA ILE A 532 -20.29 6.57 -18.52
C ILE A 532 -21.33 7.68 -18.42
N SER A 533 -22.02 7.77 -17.28
CA SER A 533 -22.86 8.90 -16.91
C SER A 533 -22.36 9.57 -15.64
N LEU A 534 -22.27 10.89 -15.65
CA LEU A 534 -22.03 11.70 -14.46
C LEU A 534 -23.35 12.24 -13.95
N GLY A 535 -23.63 12.08 -12.65
CA GLY A 535 -24.89 12.50 -12.03
C GLY A 535 -24.70 13.08 -10.63
N SER A 536 -25.80 13.57 -10.05
CA SER A 536 -25.87 14.03 -8.66
C SER A 536 -26.99 13.32 -7.92
N VAL A 537 -26.69 12.75 -6.74
CA VAL A 537 -27.61 11.89 -5.97
C VAL A 537 -28.85 12.64 -5.42
N ASN A 538 -28.87 13.98 -5.47
CA ASN A 538 -29.92 14.79 -4.82
C ASN A 538 -30.66 15.78 -5.76
N SER A 539 -30.43 15.77 -7.08
CA SER A 539 -31.16 16.68 -7.96
C SER A 539 -32.45 16.05 -8.48
N VAL A 540 -33.59 16.67 -8.13
CA VAL A 540 -34.93 16.30 -8.61
C VAL A 540 -34.99 16.32 -10.15
N ASN A 541 -34.12 17.11 -10.78
CA ASN A 541 -33.79 17.05 -12.19
C ASN A 541 -32.41 16.39 -12.36
N PHE A 542 -32.34 15.10 -12.69
CA PHE A 542 -31.09 14.40 -12.98
C PHE A 542 -30.44 14.96 -14.26
N GLU A 543 -29.70 16.06 -14.18
CA GLU A 543 -28.81 16.48 -15.26
C GLU A 543 -27.64 15.49 -15.36
N SER A 544 -27.84 14.42 -16.11
CA SER A 544 -26.80 13.43 -16.36
C SER A 544 -26.01 13.80 -17.61
N LYS A 545 -24.68 13.95 -17.49
CA LYS A 545 -23.80 14.03 -18.67
C LYS A 545 -23.33 12.66 -19.07
N TRP A 546 -23.48 12.33 -20.35
CA TRP A 546 -23.16 11.01 -20.88
C TRP A 546 -21.89 11.06 -21.74
N TYR A 547 -21.08 10.03 -21.61
CA TYR A 547 -19.83 9.87 -22.35
C TYR A 547 -19.77 8.45 -22.91
N SER A 548 -19.46 8.32 -24.19
CA SER A 548 -19.29 7.03 -24.86
C SER A 548 -17.85 6.84 -25.31
N ILE A 549 -17.40 5.58 -25.28
CA ILE A 549 -16.12 5.15 -25.82
C ILE A 549 -16.07 5.40 -27.34
N THR A 550 -14.95 5.91 -27.85
CA THR A 550 -14.79 6.24 -29.28
C THR A 550 -13.70 5.45 -29.98
N ASP A 551 -12.78 4.84 -29.23
CA ASP A 551 -11.68 4.02 -29.74
C ASP A 551 -11.82 2.54 -29.35
N THR A 552 -11.03 1.68 -29.97
CA THR A 552 -11.02 0.23 -29.70
C THR A 552 -10.22 -0.15 -28.45
N GLU A 553 -9.36 0.76 -27.96
CA GLU A 553 -8.50 0.58 -26.78
C GLU A 553 -9.17 1.04 -25.47
N GLY A 554 -10.25 1.83 -25.55
CA GLY A 554 -11.02 2.34 -24.42
C GLY A 554 -10.44 3.57 -23.72
N THR A 555 -9.56 4.29 -24.40
CA THR A 555 -8.86 5.45 -23.83
C THR A 555 -9.50 6.77 -24.22
N LEU A 556 -10.22 6.82 -25.34
CA LEU A 556 -10.87 8.03 -25.86
C LEU A 556 -12.38 7.97 -25.63
N TRP A 557 -12.91 9.04 -25.04
CA TRP A 557 -14.32 9.18 -24.74
C TRP A 557 -14.85 10.49 -25.33
N SER A 558 -16.04 10.49 -25.91
CA SER A 558 -16.70 11.70 -26.39
C SER A 558 -17.98 11.98 -25.61
N ASN A 559 -18.24 13.26 -25.35
CA ASN A 559 -19.52 13.70 -24.80
C ASN A 559 -20.65 13.31 -25.77
N ASP A 560 -21.64 12.58 -25.27
CA ASP A 560 -22.81 12.18 -26.04
C ASP A 560 -23.87 13.28 -25.90
N THR A 561 -23.89 14.20 -26.87
CA THR A 561 -24.79 15.37 -26.86
C THR A 561 -26.25 15.01 -27.12
N ASN A 562 -26.52 13.78 -27.58
CA ASN A 562 -27.87 13.28 -27.68
C ASN A 562 -28.35 12.93 -26.28
N THR A 563 -29.19 13.79 -25.71
CA THR A 563 -29.83 13.62 -24.41
C THR A 563 -30.49 12.24 -24.33
N LEU A 564 -29.81 11.31 -23.65
CA LEU A 564 -30.43 10.15 -23.00
C LEU A 564 -31.29 10.66 -21.84
N ASN A 565 -32.27 11.52 -22.15
CA ASN A 565 -33.24 12.02 -21.18
C ASN A 565 -34.15 10.85 -20.77
N TYR A 566 -34.28 10.73 -19.45
CA TYR A 566 -34.98 9.78 -18.59
C TYR A 566 -35.63 8.52 -19.21
N ASN A 567 -35.27 7.38 -18.60
CA ASN A 567 -35.98 6.10 -18.60
C ASN A 567 -36.42 5.51 -19.95
N THR A 568 -35.47 4.92 -20.65
CA THR A 568 -35.77 3.56 -21.13
C THR A 568 -34.49 2.75 -21.11
N TYR A 569 -34.46 1.69 -20.30
CA TYR A 569 -33.45 0.64 -20.39
C TYR A 569 -33.17 0.24 -21.85
N LEU A 570 -34.18 0.33 -22.72
CA LEU A 570 -34.11 0.16 -24.16
C LEU A 570 -33.17 1.15 -24.88
N LYS A 571 -33.14 2.44 -24.54
CA LYS A 571 -32.22 3.41 -25.18
C LYS A 571 -30.77 3.14 -24.80
N ILE A 572 -30.51 2.87 -23.52
CA ILE A 572 -29.19 2.47 -23.03
C ILE A 572 -28.78 1.15 -23.70
N LYS A 573 -29.66 0.16 -23.75
CA LYS A 573 -29.44 -1.11 -24.46
C LYS A 573 -29.08 -0.88 -25.92
N LYS A 574 -29.88 -0.12 -26.67
CA LYS A 574 -29.62 0.20 -28.08
C LYS A 574 -28.24 0.85 -28.24
N LYS A 575 -27.93 1.85 -27.40
CA LYS A 575 -26.64 2.56 -27.45
C LYS A 575 -25.47 1.63 -27.12
N LEU A 576 -25.58 0.81 -26.08
CA LEU A 576 -24.55 -0.16 -25.70
C LEU A 576 -24.33 -1.20 -26.81
N ILE A 577 -25.39 -1.67 -27.46
CA ILE A 577 -25.28 -2.60 -28.57
C ILE A 577 -24.63 -1.93 -29.77
N VAL A 578 -25.03 -0.71 -30.13
CA VAL A 578 -24.38 0.06 -31.22
C VAL A 578 -22.90 0.32 -30.91
N LEU A 579 -22.56 0.71 -29.68
CA LEU A 579 -21.18 0.92 -29.26
C LEU A 579 -20.38 -0.39 -29.28
N HIS A 580 -20.99 -1.52 -28.92
CA HIS A 580 -20.32 -2.81 -29.05
C HIS A 580 -20.17 -3.24 -30.52
N SER A 581 -21.22 -3.08 -31.33
CA SER A 581 -21.29 -3.55 -32.71
C SER A 581 -20.48 -2.71 -33.68
N LYS A 582 -20.24 -1.43 -33.36
CA LYS A 582 -19.35 -0.54 -34.14
C LYS A 582 -17.90 -1.04 -34.19
N TYR A 583 -17.50 -1.95 -33.29
CA TYR A 583 -16.10 -2.39 -33.18
C TYR A 583 -15.88 -3.91 -33.28
N LEU A 584 -16.87 -4.76 -33.00
CA LEU A 584 -16.74 -6.23 -33.09
C LEU A 584 -18.08 -6.94 -33.40
N VAL A 585 -18.10 -7.80 -34.43
CA VAL A 585 -19.26 -8.65 -34.80
C VAL A 585 -19.09 -10.06 -34.26
N PRO A 586 -20.00 -10.61 -33.46
CA PRO A 586 -19.86 -11.99 -32.97
C PRO A 586 -20.01 -12.99 -34.11
N LEU A 587 -19.07 -13.94 -34.23
CA LEU A 587 -19.11 -15.04 -35.19
C LEU A 587 -19.03 -16.38 -34.44
N ASN A 588 -20.11 -17.15 -34.47
CA ASN A 588 -20.16 -18.46 -33.81
C ASN A 588 -19.47 -19.53 -34.65
N VAL A 589 -18.36 -20.10 -34.19
CA VAL A 589 -17.68 -21.20 -34.89
C VAL A 589 -17.97 -22.50 -34.17
N ARG A 590 -18.63 -23.43 -34.84
CA ARG A 590 -18.94 -24.77 -34.30
C ARG A 590 -17.83 -25.72 -34.72
N LEU A 591 -17.07 -26.27 -33.77
CA LEU A 591 -15.93 -27.15 -34.07
C LEU A 591 -16.36 -28.59 -34.39
N GLU A 592 -17.51 -28.76 -35.04
CA GLU A 592 -18.24 -30.02 -35.17
C GLU A 592 -17.92 -30.70 -36.50
N ASN A 593 -18.06 -32.03 -36.54
CA ASN A 593 -17.94 -32.79 -37.80
C ASN A 593 -19.25 -32.67 -38.61
N GLN A 594 -19.39 -31.59 -39.37
CA GLN A 594 -20.51 -31.31 -40.28
C GLN A 594 -19.98 -30.80 -41.62
N ASN A 595 -20.81 -30.80 -42.67
CA ASN A 595 -20.43 -30.26 -43.98
C ASN A 595 -20.55 -28.72 -44.05
N HIS A 596 -21.48 -28.15 -43.27
CA HIS A 596 -21.68 -26.70 -43.14
C HIS A 596 -22.54 -26.43 -41.90
N TYR A 597 -22.58 -25.18 -41.44
CA TYR A 597 -23.58 -24.74 -40.47
C TYR A 597 -23.95 -23.27 -40.66
N ASN A 598 -25.18 -22.94 -40.27
CA ASN A 598 -25.68 -21.58 -40.29
C ASN A 598 -25.10 -20.79 -39.11
N ASN A 599 -24.54 -19.64 -39.42
CA ASN A 599 -24.21 -18.60 -38.45
C ASN A 599 -25.36 -17.59 -38.44
N THR A 600 -25.95 -17.41 -37.28
CA THR A 600 -26.94 -16.36 -37.08
C THR A 600 -26.51 -15.47 -35.94
N PHE A 601 -26.60 -14.17 -36.14
CA PHE A 601 -26.43 -13.21 -35.06
C PHE A 601 -27.48 -12.11 -35.19
N THR A 602 -27.99 -11.72 -34.03
CA THR A 602 -29.09 -10.78 -33.91
C THR A 602 -28.52 -9.41 -33.57
N THR A 603 -28.89 -8.38 -34.33
CA THR A 603 -28.77 -6.99 -33.89
C THR A 603 -30.10 -6.55 -33.28
N PRO A 604 -30.18 -5.33 -32.71
CA PRO A 604 -31.46 -4.79 -32.25
C PRO A 604 -32.49 -4.61 -33.36
N ASP A 605 -32.06 -4.55 -34.61
CA ASP A 605 -32.87 -4.14 -35.75
C ASP A 605 -32.99 -5.21 -36.86
N ASP A 606 -32.18 -6.28 -36.84
CA ASP A 606 -32.19 -7.33 -37.88
C ASP A 606 -31.54 -8.66 -37.41
N ILE A 607 -31.83 -9.75 -38.12
CA ILE A 607 -31.16 -11.05 -37.98
C ILE A 607 -30.31 -11.28 -39.21
N HIS A 608 -28.99 -11.35 -39.01
CA HIS A 608 -28.07 -11.74 -40.07
C HIS A 608 -27.89 -13.24 -40.08
N ASN A 609 -28.04 -13.86 -41.25
CA ASN A 609 -27.84 -15.27 -41.51
C ASN A 609 -26.73 -15.42 -42.55
N GLY A 610 -25.71 -16.23 -42.25
CA GLY A 610 -24.70 -16.66 -43.21
C GLY A 610 -24.36 -18.14 -43.00
N VAL A 611 -23.63 -18.74 -43.94
CA VAL A 611 -23.28 -20.17 -43.88
C VAL A 611 -21.77 -20.31 -43.81
N ILE A 612 -21.26 -21.06 -42.84
CA ILE A 612 -19.84 -21.45 -42.80
C ILE A 612 -19.73 -22.85 -43.40
N ASN A 613 -19.03 -22.95 -44.53
CA ASN A 613 -18.71 -24.21 -45.18
C ASN A 613 -17.51 -24.90 -44.52
N ILE A 614 -17.53 -26.23 -44.52
CA ILE A 614 -16.49 -27.07 -43.92
C ILE A 614 -15.95 -28.04 -44.97
N ASP A 615 -14.66 -27.93 -45.27
CA ASP A 615 -13.98 -28.82 -46.20
C ASP A 615 -13.19 -29.91 -45.47
N ARG A 616 -13.27 -31.14 -45.98
CA ARG A 616 -12.34 -32.21 -45.59
C ARG A 616 -11.05 -32.06 -46.38
N LEU A 617 -9.92 -31.91 -45.69
CA LEU A 617 -8.62 -31.91 -46.34
C LEU A 617 -8.31 -33.31 -46.90
N ARG A 618 -8.07 -33.41 -48.21
CA ARG A 618 -7.65 -34.65 -48.88
C ARG A 618 -6.17 -34.94 -48.57
N THR A 619 -5.81 -36.22 -48.67
CA THR A 619 -4.50 -36.83 -48.37
C THR A 619 -3.28 -36.20 -49.09
N ASN A 620 -3.49 -35.37 -50.12
CA ASN A 620 -2.42 -34.73 -50.91
C ASN A 620 -1.93 -33.37 -50.36
N ASN A 621 -2.49 -32.88 -49.25
CA ASN A 621 -1.99 -31.67 -48.58
C ASN A 621 -1.02 -32.10 -47.45
N ASN A 622 0.05 -31.32 -47.19
CA ASN A 622 1.12 -31.55 -46.18
C ASN A 622 0.66 -31.69 -44.70
N PHE A 623 -0.61 -32.04 -44.45
CA PHE A 623 -1.27 -32.17 -43.16
C PHE A 623 -1.80 -33.59 -42.89
N SER A 624 -1.45 -34.59 -43.69
CA SER A 624 -1.87 -35.97 -43.44
C SER A 624 -1.18 -36.53 -42.20
N VAL A 625 -1.97 -36.75 -41.15
CA VAL A 625 -1.53 -37.43 -39.93
C VAL A 625 -2.18 -38.81 -39.94
N THR A 626 -1.38 -39.87 -40.04
CA THR A 626 -1.84 -41.27 -40.07
C THR A 626 -2.85 -41.55 -38.95
N ASN A 627 -4.00 -42.14 -39.28
CA ASN A 627 -5.16 -42.38 -38.39
C ASN A 627 -5.93 -41.13 -37.89
N TYR A 628 -5.77 -39.97 -38.53
CA TYR A 628 -6.49 -38.75 -38.17
C TYR A 628 -6.95 -37.99 -39.42
N ARG A 629 -8.09 -37.30 -39.30
CA ARG A 629 -8.61 -36.39 -40.32
C ARG A 629 -8.71 -34.97 -39.79
N CYS A 630 -8.65 -34.01 -40.70
CA CYS A 630 -8.81 -32.60 -40.39
C CYS A 630 -9.88 -31.94 -41.27
N LEU A 631 -10.68 -31.09 -40.63
CA LEU A 631 -11.75 -30.32 -41.24
C LEU A 631 -11.40 -28.83 -41.22
N HIS A 632 -11.61 -28.14 -42.34
CA HIS A 632 -11.34 -26.71 -42.52
C HIS A 632 -12.63 -25.90 -42.52
N HIS A 633 -12.82 -25.08 -41.51
CA HIS A 633 -13.91 -24.11 -41.43
C HIS A 633 -13.51 -22.86 -42.22
N GLN A 634 -14.18 -22.64 -43.36
CA GLN A 634 -13.84 -21.59 -44.32
C GLN A 634 -14.31 -20.20 -43.86
N LEU A 635 -13.59 -19.59 -42.91
CA LEU A 635 -13.95 -18.27 -42.37
C LEU A 635 -13.75 -17.15 -43.40
N TYR A 636 -12.79 -17.30 -44.32
CA TYR A 636 -12.56 -16.31 -45.37
C TYR A 636 -13.73 -16.22 -46.36
N ALA A 637 -14.32 -17.36 -46.73
CA ALA A 637 -15.46 -17.40 -47.65
C ALA A 637 -16.69 -16.74 -47.01
N TYR A 638 -16.93 -17.03 -45.72
CA TYR A 638 -17.96 -16.34 -44.96
C TYR A 638 -17.75 -14.82 -44.92
N TYR A 639 -16.51 -14.38 -44.70
CA TYR A 639 -16.16 -12.96 -44.67
C TYR A 639 -16.47 -12.29 -46.03
N GLU A 640 -16.00 -12.88 -47.13
CA GLU A 640 -16.20 -12.39 -48.50
C GLU A 640 -17.68 -12.26 -48.88
N GLU A 641 -18.48 -13.28 -48.57
CA GLU A 641 -19.91 -13.31 -48.92
C GLU A 641 -20.76 -12.32 -48.12
N ASN A 642 -20.33 -11.96 -46.90
CA ASN A 642 -21.16 -11.20 -45.96
C ASN A 642 -20.65 -9.77 -45.68
N GLU A 643 -19.41 -9.43 -46.04
CA GLU A 643 -18.82 -8.12 -45.74
C GLU A 643 -19.64 -6.96 -46.27
N GLY A 644 -20.01 -6.99 -47.56
CA GLY A 644 -20.76 -5.90 -48.20
C GLY A 644 -22.14 -5.68 -47.58
N ALA A 645 -22.84 -6.77 -47.24
CA ALA A 645 -24.15 -6.71 -46.60
C ALA A 645 -24.08 -6.18 -45.16
N ILE A 646 -23.02 -6.56 -44.41
CA ILE A 646 -22.81 -6.08 -43.04
C ILE A 646 -22.40 -4.60 -43.04
N LYS A 647 -21.43 -4.21 -43.87
CA LYS A 647 -20.93 -2.81 -43.92
C LYS A 647 -22.01 -1.81 -44.37
N SER A 648 -22.78 -2.16 -45.40
CA SER A 648 -23.87 -1.30 -45.91
C SER A 648 -25.00 -1.12 -44.90
N LYS A 649 -25.52 -2.21 -44.32
CA LYS A 649 -26.61 -2.14 -43.33
C LYS A 649 -26.20 -1.42 -42.05
N TRP A 650 -24.92 -1.46 -41.67
CA TRP A 650 -24.43 -0.89 -40.41
C TRP A 650 -23.77 0.48 -40.57
N SER A 651 -23.81 1.07 -41.76
CA SER A 651 -23.19 2.38 -42.05
C SER A 651 -21.70 2.42 -41.66
N LEU A 652 -20.99 1.30 -41.79
CA LEU A 652 -19.54 1.19 -41.56
C LEU A 652 -18.83 1.73 -42.81
N THR A 653 -18.87 3.05 -43.02
CA THR A 653 -18.40 3.68 -44.26
C THR A 653 -16.88 3.71 -44.42
N GLN A 654 -16.11 3.50 -43.33
CA GLN A 654 -14.64 3.53 -43.33
C GLN A 654 -13.95 2.58 -42.32
N SER A 655 -14.68 1.73 -41.61
CA SER A 655 -14.11 0.87 -40.54
C SER A 655 -13.86 -0.57 -40.99
N GLU A 656 -12.76 -1.15 -40.51
CA GLU A 656 -12.42 -2.57 -40.68
C GLU A 656 -13.49 -3.45 -40.01
N LEU A 657 -14.04 -4.41 -40.76
CA LEU A 657 -14.98 -5.39 -40.21
C LEU A 657 -14.19 -6.43 -39.42
N ASN A 658 -14.37 -6.43 -38.10
CA ASN A 658 -13.69 -7.35 -37.21
C ASN A 658 -14.69 -8.31 -36.57
N PHE A 659 -14.46 -9.62 -36.72
CA PHE A 659 -15.27 -10.64 -36.08
C PHE A 659 -14.66 -11.09 -34.75
N GLU A 660 -15.52 -11.28 -33.75
CA GLU A 660 -15.19 -11.95 -32.49
C GLU A 660 -15.62 -13.42 -32.57
N LEU A 661 -14.65 -14.33 -32.60
CA LEU A 661 -14.89 -15.76 -32.73
C LEU A 661 -15.37 -16.34 -31.39
N THR A 662 -16.64 -16.74 -31.34
CA THR A 662 -17.18 -17.56 -30.26
C THR A 662 -17.09 -19.02 -30.66
N LEU A 663 -16.13 -19.74 -30.08
CA LEU A 663 -15.92 -21.16 -30.36
C LEU A 663 -16.90 -22.01 -29.55
N ASN A 664 -17.61 -22.90 -30.23
CA ASN A 664 -18.62 -23.75 -29.64
C ASN A 664 -18.36 -25.23 -29.93
N LEU A 665 -18.66 -26.07 -28.94
CA LEU A 665 -18.82 -27.51 -29.08
C LEU A 665 -20.28 -27.86 -28.77
N PHE A 666 -21.10 -28.11 -29.80
CA PHE A 666 -22.48 -28.58 -29.65
C PHE A 666 -23.31 -27.71 -28.69
N GLU A 667 -23.23 -26.39 -28.92
CA GLU A 667 -23.86 -25.30 -28.15
C GLU A 667 -23.16 -24.92 -26.82
N SER A 668 -22.09 -25.61 -26.44
CA SER A 668 -21.25 -25.21 -25.30
C SER A 668 -20.18 -24.21 -25.74
N LYS A 669 -20.17 -23.02 -25.16
CA LYS A 669 -19.13 -22.01 -25.40
C LYS A 669 -17.82 -22.43 -24.74
N LEU A 670 -16.75 -22.50 -25.54
CA LEU A 670 -15.41 -22.81 -25.06
C LEU A 670 -14.72 -21.57 -24.48
N THR A 671 -14.02 -21.79 -23.38
CA THR A 671 -13.04 -20.84 -22.83
C THR A 671 -11.63 -21.29 -23.19
N LEU A 672 -10.79 -20.37 -23.64
CA LEU A 672 -9.40 -20.65 -24.02
C LEU A 672 -8.42 -20.12 -22.98
N ILE A 673 -7.36 -20.87 -22.73
CA ILE A 673 -6.29 -20.54 -21.79
C ILE A 673 -4.94 -20.58 -22.53
N ASP A 674 -4.06 -19.60 -22.28
CA ASP A 674 -2.74 -19.53 -22.92
C ASP A 674 -1.70 -20.45 -22.24
N LEU A 675 -0.46 -20.39 -22.72
CA LEU A 675 0.67 -21.13 -22.19
C LEU A 675 1.03 -20.74 -20.74
N GLN A 676 0.65 -19.53 -20.29
CA GLN A 676 0.87 -19.00 -18.95
C GLN A 676 -0.31 -19.24 -18.00
N GLN A 677 -1.28 -20.07 -18.40
CA GLN A 677 -2.51 -20.34 -17.66
C GLN A 677 -3.43 -19.12 -17.47
N THR A 678 -3.30 -18.09 -18.32
CA THR A 678 -4.19 -16.94 -18.31
C THR A 678 -5.31 -17.09 -19.33
N LEU A 679 -6.45 -16.47 -19.06
CA LEU A 679 -7.62 -16.55 -19.93
C LEU A 679 -7.36 -15.75 -21.20
N ILE A 680 -7.36 -16.41 -22.35
CA ILE A 680 -7.16 -15.75 -23.63
C ILE A 680 -8.40 -14.89 -23.91
N PRO A 681 -8.24 -13.61 -24.25
CA PRO A 681 -9.32 -12.80 -24.79
C PRO A 681 -9.97 -13.48 -25.99
N LEU A 682 -11.23 -13.15 -26.29
CA LEU A 682 -11.91 -13.75 -27.44
C LEU A 682 -11.07 -13.58 -28.73
N LEU A 683 -10.91 -14.69 -29.46
CA LEU A 683 -10.13 -14.70 -30.70
C LEU A 683 -10.80 -13.75 -31.70
N LYS A 684 -9.99 -12.96 -32.40
CA LYS A 684 -10.46 -12.03 -33.42
C LYS A 684 -10.12 -12.56 -34.80
N TYR A 685 -11.02 -12.33 -35.74
CA TYR A 685 -10.81 -12.54 -37.15
C TYR A 685 -10.93 -11.19 -37.87
N THR A 686 -9.79 -10.71 -38.35
CA THR A 686 -9.63 -9.36 -38.91
C THR A 686 -9.56 -9.40 -40.43
N GLU A 687 -9.53 -8.23 -41.06
CA GLU A 687 -9.31 -8.13 -42.51
C GLU A 687 -7.96 -8.73 -42.95
N THR A 688 -6.91 -8.62 -42.11
CA THR A 688 -5.64 -9.29 -42.36
C THR A 688 -5.79 -10.82 -42.39
N ASP A 689 -6.62 -11.37 -41.50
CA ASP A 689 -6.87 -12.82 -41.46
C ASP A 689 -7.63 -13.31 -42.68
N PHE A 690 -8.56 -12.49 -43.17
CA PHE A 690 -9.24 -12.72 -44.44
C PHE A 690 -8.24 -12.75 -45.62
N ARG A 691 -7.34 -11.76 -45.72
CA ARG A 691 -6.32 -11.70 -46.78
C ARG A 691 -5.38 -12.91 -46.75
N ASP A 692 -5.00 -13.33 -45.55
CA ASP A 692 -4.13 -14.50 -45.33
C ASP A 692 -4.86 -15.84 -45.50
N LYS A 693 -6.18 -15.81 -45.77
CA LYS A 693 -7.07 -16.99 -45.86
C LYS A 693 -6.97 -17.90 -44.63
N ASN A 694 -6.84 -17.29 -43.45
CA ASN A 694 -6.76 -18.02 -42.19
C ASN A 694 -8.07 -18.78 -41.94
N ASN A 695 -7.96 -20.05 -41.57
CA ASN A 695 -9.12 -20.90 -41.26
C ASN A 695 -8.99 -21.50 -39.86
N ILE A 696 -10.09 -22.06 -39.36
CA ILE A 696 -10.04 -22.96 -38.21
C ILE A 696 -9.96 -24.39 -38.71
N THR A 697 -8.89 -25.09 -38.33
CA THR A 697 -8.68 -26.51 -38.65
C THR A 697 -9.00 -27.34 -37.42
N VAL A 698 -9.91 -28.31 -37.51
CA VAL A 698 -10.30 -29.20 -36.39
C VAL A 698 -9.89 -30.64 -36.70
N TYR A 699 -9.30 -31.33 -35.72
CA TYR A 699 -8.76 -32.69 -35.87
C TYR A 699 -9.63 -33.74 -35.19
N PHE A 700 -9.87 -34.85 -35.88
CA PHE A 700 -10.68 -35.99 -35.42
C PHE A 700 -9.92 -37.30 -35.64
N TYR A 701 -10.19 -38.31 -34.82
CA TYR A 701 -9.64 -39.65 -34.99
C TYR A 701 -10.36 -40.42 -36.10
N GLU A 702 -9.61 -41.08 -36.98
CA GLU A 702 -10.15 -41.90 -38.06
C GLU A 702 -9.20 -43.08 -38.33
N PRO A 703 -9.46 -44.27 -37.78
CA PRO A 703 -8.55 -45.40 -37.91
C PRO A 703 -8.49 -45.91 -39.37
N GLU A 704 -7.29 -46.26 -39.84
CA GLU A 704 -7.05 -46.86 -41.16
C GLU A 704 -7.46 -48.35 -41.19
N ILE A 705 -8.73 -48.65 -40.96
CA ILE A 705 -9.28 -50.01 -41.09
C ILE A 705 -10.14 -50.06 -42.34
N ILE A 706 -9.74 -50.92 -43.29
CA ILE A 706 -10.52 -51.24 -44.49
C ILE A 706 -11.85 -51.85 -44.02
N ASP A 707 -12.97 -51.22 -44.41
CA ASP A 707 -14.38 -51.59 -44.10
C ASP A 707 -14.95 -51.30 -42.69
N SER A 708 -14.36 -50.38 -41.92
CA SER A 708 -14.95 -49.97 -40.63
C SER A 708 -15.81 -48.69 -40.75
N PRO A 709 -17.11 -48.72 -40.36
CA PRO A 709 -17.97 -47.52 -40.33
C PRO A 709 -17.71 -46.61 -39.10
N ILE A 710 -16.61 -46.82 -38.37
CA ILE A 710 -16.35 -46.12 -37.10
C ILE A 710 -15.76 -44.74 -37.37
N VAL A 711 -16.63 -43.72 -37.34
CA VAL A 711 -16.24 -42.31 -37.45
C VAL A 711 -16.26 -41.68 -36.06
N ASP A 712 -15.08 -41.29 -35.53
CA ASP A 712 -15.02 -40.52 -34.29
C ASP A 712 -15.45 -39.08 -34.55
N THR A 713 -16.48 -38.65 -33.83
CA THR A 713 -17.11 -37.32 -33.97
C THR A 713 -16.63 -36.33 -32.92
N VAL A 714 -15.71 -36.74 -32.03
CA VAL A 714 -15.20 -35.90 -30.95
C VAL A 714 -13.95 -35.13 -31.41
N PRO A 715 -14.00 -33.78 -31.41
CA PRO A 715 -12.82 -32.95 -31.67
C PRO A 715 -11.68 -33.22 -30.70
N LEU A 716 -10.47 -33.41 -31.21
CA LEU A 716 -9.29 -33.65 -30.37
C LEU A 716 -8.43 -32.39 -30.22
N MET A 717 -8.34 -31.59 -31.26
CA MET A 717 -7.52 -30.40 -31.31
C MET A 717 -8.10 -29.44 -32.35
N PHE A 718 -7.90 -28.13 -32.18
CA PHE A 718 -8.08 -27.19 -33.28
C PHE A 718 -6.89 -26.25 -33.43
N LYS A 719 -6.70 -25.73 -34.63
CA LYS A 719 -5.68 -24.76 -35.00
C LYS A 719 -6.36 -23.49 -35.52
N PHE A 720 -5.88 -22.34 -35.07
CA PHE A 720 -6.22 -21.05 -35.65
C PHE A 720 -4.94 -20.23 -35.80
N LYS A 721 -4.64 -19.76 -37.03
CA LYS A 721 -3.33 -19.18 -37.38
C LYS A 721 -2.20 -20.14 -37.00
N ASN A 722 -1.22 -19.69 -36.20
CA ASN A 722 -0.10 -20.51 -35.71
C ASN A 722 -0.34 -21.10 -34.31
N ARG A 723 -1.54 -20.99 -33.77
CA ARG A 723 -1.87 -21.42 -32.40
C ARG A 723 -2.67 -22.71 -32.42
N PHE A 724 -2.32 -23.64 -31.54
CA PHE A 724 -3.00 -24.92 -31.38
C PHE A 724 -3.63 -25.03 -30.01
N PHE A 725 -4.83 -25.58 -29.95
CA PHE A 725 -5.63 -25.66 -28.74
C PHE A 725 -6.15 -27.07 -28.53
N VAL A 726 -6.03 -27.56 -27.30
CA VAL A 726 -6.37 -28.93 -26.89
C VAL A 726 -7.19 -28.92 -25.59
N PRO A 727 -8.04 -29.92 -25.33
CA PRO A 727 -8.74 -30.02 -24.06
C PRO A 727 -7.75 -30.22 -22.90
N ILE A 728 -8.04 -29.61 -21.74
CA ILE A 728 -7.19 -29.68 -20.55
C ILE A 728 -7.32 -31.05 -19.87
N SER A 729 -8.55 -31.56 -19.79
CA SER A 729 -8.92 -32.80 -19.12
C SER A 729 -10.18 -33.39 -19.74
N LYS A 730 -10.53 -34.63 -19.37
CA LYS A 730 -11.79 -35.26 -19.76
C LYS A 730 -12.99 -34.54 -19.12
N GLU A 731 -12.85 -34.07 -17.88
CA GLU A 731 -13.90 -33.40 -17.11
C GLU A 731 -14.20 -31.98 -17.60
N SER A 732 -13.16 -31.24 -18.01
CA SER A 732 -13.30 -29.86 -18.50
C SER A 732 -13.51 -29.76 -20.01
N TYR A 733 -13.66 -30.89 -20.72
CA TYR A 733 -13.64 -30.98 -22.18
C TYR A 733 -14.60 -30.00 -22.88
N PHE A 734 -15.84 -29.88 -22.38
CA PHE A 734 -16.84 -28.98 -22.96
C PHE A 734 -16.71 -27.51 -22.54
N HIS A 735 -15.80 -27.20 -21.62
CA HIS A 735 -15.70 -25.89 -20.97
C HIS A 735 -14.39 -25.16 -21.25
N GLN A 736 -13.24 -25.84 -21.17
CA GLN A 736 -11.93 -25.21 -21.17
C GLN A 736 -10.89 -25.99 -21.99
N TRP A 737 -10.27 -25.28 -22.93
CA TRP A 737 -9.19 -25.76 -23.78
C TRP A 737 -7.96 -24.85 -23.59
N LYS A 738 -6.77 -25.43 -23.68
CA LYS A 738 -5.50 -24.71 -23.50
C LYS A 738 -4.68 -24.68 -24.77
N GLU A 739 -3.93 -23.60 -24.92
CA GLU A 739 -2.92 -23.46 -25.95
C GLU A 739 -1.76 -24.42 -25.71
N VAL A 740 -1.20 -24.94 -26.81
CA VAL A 740 -0.02 -25.79 -26.81
C VAL A 740 0.95 -25.34 -27.89
N ASP A 741 2.22 -25.39 -27.55
CA ASP A 741 3.31 -25.13 -28.48
C ASP A 741 3.96 -26.44 -28.93
N PHE A 742 4.46 -26.44 -30.17
CA PHE A 742 5.20 -27.53 -30.77
C PHE A 742 6.65 -27.06 -30.95
N GLN A 743 7.48 -27.35 -29.94
CA GLN A 743 8.91 -27.01 -29.98
C GLN A 743 9.58 -27.71 -31.17
N VAL A 744 10.25 -26.93 -32.02
CA VAL A 744 11.02 -27.43 -33.16
C VAL A 744 12.26 -28.15 -32.61
N SER A 745 12.10 -29.44 -32.34
CA SER A 745 13.21 -30.40 -32.25
C SER A 745 13.32 -31.10 -33.60
N ASP A 746 14.40 -31.86 -33.83
CA ASP A 746 14.74 -32.57 -35.09
C ASP A 746 13.69 -33.59 -35.62
N VAL A 747 12.47 -33.56 -35.06
CA VAL A 747 11.33 -34.39 -35.43
C VAL A 747 10.39 -33.60 -36.36
N PRO A 748 9.94 -34.16 -37.50
CA PRO A 748 8.93 -33.53 -38.35
C PRO A 748 7.69 -33.11 -37.54
N ILE A 749 7.20 -31.87 -37.73
CA ILE A 749 6.06 -31.29 -36.99
C ILE A 749 4.81 -32.19 -36.99
N ILE A 750 4.61 -32.96 -38.07
CA ILE A 750 3.52 -33.93 -38.24
C ILE A 750 3.57 -35.01 -37.14
N ASN A 751 4.76 -35.49 -36.78
CA ASN A 751 4.92 -36.50 -35.74
C ASN A 751 4.63 -35.92 -34.35
N ALA A 752 5.00 -34.66 -34.10
CA ALA A 752 4.70 -33.97 -32.86
C ALA A 752 3.19 -33.73 -32.70
N ILE A 753 2.52 -33.32 -33.79
CA ILE A 753 1.06 -33.23 -33.86
C ILE A 753 0.41 -34.59 -33.58
N LYS A 754 0.91 -35.65 -34.23
CA LYS A 754 0.40 -37.02 -34.00
C LYS A 754 0.54 -37.44 -32.55
N ALA A 755 1.72 -37.28 -31.95
CA ALA A 755 1.97 -37.64 -30.56
C ALA A 755 1.04 -36.88 -29.60
N ARG A 756 0.75 -35.61 -29.90
CA ARG A 756 -0.20 -34.80 -29.11
C ARG A 756 -1.64 -35.30 -29.29
N LEU A 757 -2.08 -35.59 -30.51
CA LEU A 757 -3.40 -36.16 -30.78
C LEU A 757 -3.58 -37.55 -30.12
N ASP A 758 -2.55 -38.39 -30.17
CA ASP A 758 -2.53 -39.70 -29.52
C ASP A 758 -2.70 -39.53 -28.00
N THR A 759 -2.00 -38.56 -27.40
CA THR A 759 -2.09 -38.23 -25.96
C THR A 759 -3.48 -37.78 -25.56
N ILE A 760 -4.13 -36.94 -26.37
CA ILE A 760 -5.48 -36.42 -26.08
C ILE A 760 -6.50 -37.56 -26.20
N ASN A 761 -6.42 -38.36 -27.26
CA ASN A 761 -7.34 -39.48 -27.45
C ASN A 761 -7.21 -40.50 -26.31
N SER A 762 -5.97 -40.77 -25.89
CA SER A 762 -5.60 -41.56 -24.72
C SER A 762 -6.21 -41.00 -23.41
N MET A 763 -6.13 -39.69 -23.17
CA MET A 763 -6.77 -39.03 -22.03
C MET A 763 -8.29 -39.20 -22.02
N LEU A 764 -8.94 -39.12 -23.19
CA LEU A 764 -10.39 -39.25 -23.31
C LEU A 764 -10.87 -40.71 -23.15
N ASN A 765 -10.04 -41.69 -23.52
CA ASN A 765 -10.29 -43.13 -23.41
C ASN A 765 -9.98 -43.74 -22.02
N GLU A 766 -9.92 -42.92 -20.96
CA GLU A 766 -9.80 -43.42 -19.59
C GLU A 766 -11.00 -44.30 -19.18
N ILE A 767 -10.70 -45.47 -18.61
CA ILE A 767 -11.68 -46.46 -18.14
C ILE A 767 -11.97 -46.30 -16.63
N ASP A 768 -13.24 -46.47 -16.26
CA ASP A 768 -13.70 -46.50 -14.88
C ASP A 768 -14.44 -47.84 -14.63
N LEU A 769 -13.80 -48.73 -13.87
CA LEU A 769 -14.29 -50.09 -13.62
C LEU A 769 -15.52 -50.13 -12.69
N SER A 770 -15.88 -49.00 -12.07
CA SER A 770 -17.11 -48.89 -11.27
C SER A 770 -18.36 -48.79 -12.16
N LYS A 771 -18.22 -48.39 -13.43
CA LYS A 771 -19.33 -48.20 -14.35
C LYS A 771 -19.94 -49.53 -14.79
N ILE A 772 -21.26 -49.55 -14.89
CA ILE A 772 -22.06 -50.75 -15.25
C ILE A 772 -22.81 -50.60 -16.59
N SER A 773 -22.65 -49.46 -17.27
CA SER A 773 -23.29 -49.13 -18.55
C SER A 773 -22.26 -48.39 -19.42
N ASN A 774 -22.57 -48.20 -20.71
CA ASN A 774 -21.75 -47.41 -21.63
C ASN A 774 -21.43 -46.01 -21.06
N TYR A 775 -20.23 -45.49 -21.34
CA TYR A 775 -19.78 -44.18 -20.85
C TYR A 775 -18.75 -43.50 -21.76
N GLY A 776 -18.44 -42.25 -21.45
CA GLY A 776 -17.73 -41.37 -22.37
C GLY A 776 -17.31 -40.06 -21.71
N ILE A 777 -17.47 -38.96 -22.44
CA ILE A 777 -17.21 -37.60 -21.92
C ILE A 777 -18.53 -37.01 -21.45
N ALA A 778 -18.64 -36.72 -20.15
CA ALA A 778 -19.86 -36.18 -19.57
C ALA A 778 -19.99 -34.68 -19.89
N PHE A 779 -21.15 -34.25 -20.38
CA PHE A 779 -21.50 -32.84 -20.51
C PHE A 779 -22.13 -32.28 -19.22
N CYS A 780 -22.99 -33.06 -18.56
CA CYS A 780 -23.61 -32.69 -17.30
C CYS A 780 -23.49 -33.85 -16.28
N GLY A 781 -23.37 -33.53 -14.99
CA GLY A 781 -22.99 -34.50 -13.94
C GLY A 781 -23.95 -35.68 -13.71
N LYS A 782 -25.13 -35.68 -14.35
CA LYS A 782 -26.14 -36.74 -14.23
C LYS A 782 -25.89 -37.92 -15.18
N TYR A 783 -25.18 -37.73 -16.30
CA TYR A 783 -25.08 -38.76 -17.35
C TYR A 783 -23.62 -39.14 -17.68
N PRO A 784 -23.31 -40.43 -17.95
CA PRO A 784 -21.95 -40.88 -18.19
C PRO A 784 -21.35 -40.48 -19.55
N PHE A 785 -22.19 -40.17 -20.54
CA PHE A 785 -21.79 -39.65 -21.86
C PHE A 785 -22.92 -38.83 -22.49
N PHE A 786 -22.56 -37.92 -23.38
CA PHE A 786 -23.44 -37.05 -24.14
C PHE A 786 -23.59 -37.50 -25.61
N LYS A 787 -24.83 -37.48 -26.13
CA LYS A 787 -25.14 -37.79 -27.52
C LYS A 787 -26.21 -36.82 -28.04
N LYS A 788 -25.92 -36.08 -29.12
CA LYS A 788 -26.84 -35.14 -29.77
C LYS A 788 -26.55 -35.05 -31.26
N GLY A 789 -27.57 -35.34 -32.09
CA GLY A 789 -27.41 -35.39 -33.55
C GLY A 789 -26.29 -36.34 -33.96
N GLU A 790 -25.29 -35.84 -34.70
CA GLU A 790 -24.12 -36.59 -35.13
C GLU A 790 -23.00 -36.70 -34.07
N LEU A 791 -23.06 -35.98 -32.94
CA LEU A 791 -22.06 -36.15 -31.87
C LEU A 791 -22.39 -37.34 -30.99
N SER A 792 -21.44 -38.26 -30.90
CA SER A 792 -21.34 -39.23 -29.83
C SER A 792 -20.05 -39.01 -29.03
N THR A 793 -20.17 -38.67 -27.75
CA THR A 793 -19.02 -38.66 -26.82
C THR A 793 -18.74 -40.01 -26.17
N LYS A 794 -19.48 -41.04 -26.58
CA LYS A 794 -19.30 -42.40 -26.10
C LYS A 794 -17.86 -42.84 -26.40
N ARG A 795 -17.15 -43.25 -25.35
CA ARG A 795 -15.76 -43.73 -25.46
C ARG A 795 -15.65 -45.21 -25.15
N ILE A 796 -16.47 -45.71 -24.23
CA ILE A 796 -16.39 -47.08 -23.71
C ILE A 796 -17.75 -47.76 -23.80
N ASP A 797 -17.76 -48.92 -24.45
CA ASP A 797 -18.82 -49.92 -24.46
C ASP A 797 -18.63 -50.87 -23.28
N VAL A 798 -19.64 -50.99 -22.41
CA VAL A 798 -19.61 -51.96 -21.31
C VAL A 798 -20.51 -53.13 -21.67
N SER A 799 -20.09 -54.37 -21.43
CA SER A 799 -20.90 -55.59 -21.60
C SER A 799 -20.89 -56.40 -20.31
N ILE A 800 -22.03 -56.96 -19.91
CA ILE A 800 -22.16 -57.68 -18.62
C ILE A 800 -22.61 -59.12 -18.86
N PHE A 801 -21.88 -60.06 -18.26
CA PHE A 801 -22.19 -61.49 -18.26
C PHE A 801 -22.30 -62.00 -16.83
N SER A 802 -23.21 -62.93 -16.54
CA SER A 802 -23.32 -63.51 -15.19
C SER A 802 -23.77 -64.97 -15.18
N ASN A 803 -23.38 -65.71 -14.16
CA ASN A 803 -23.90 -67.06 -13.85
C ASN A 803 -24.36 -67.10 -12.38
N SER A 804 -24.54 -68.28 -11.76
CA SER A 804 -25.03 -68.34 -10.38
C SER A 804 -23.98 -67.93 -9.32
N LYS A 805 -22.72 -67.70 -9.68
CA LYS A 805 -21.61 -67.45 -8.76
C LYS A 805 -20.73 -66.25 -9.15
N HIS A 806 -20.68 -65.90 -10.42
CA HIS A 806 -19.75 -64.90 -10.97
C HIS A 806 -20.46 -63.87 -11.85
N LEU A 807 -19.88 -62.68 -11.88
CA LEU A 807 -20.27 -61.54 -12.71
C LEU A 807 -19.04 -61.04 -13.45
N ILE A 808 -19.13 -60.92 -14.78
CA ILE A 808 -18.08 -60.33 -15.62
C ILE A 808 -18.58 -59.00 -16.19
N ARG A 809 -17.75 -57.97 -16.11
CA ARG A 809 -17.93 -56.69 -16.79
C ARG A 809 -16.80 -56.49 -17.79
N VAL A 810 -17.13 -56.30 -19.07
CA VAL A 810 -16.16 -56.09 -20.14
C VAL A 810 -16.27 -54.66 -20.62
N HIS A 811 -15.18 -53.89 -20.57
CA HIS A 811 -15.09 -52.50 -20.99
C HIS A 811 -14.27 -52.42 -22.29
N ASN A 812 -14.87 -51.99 -23.39
CA ASN A 812 -14.29 -51.92 -24.74
C ASN A 812 -14.20 -50.47 -25.22
N THR A 813 -13.13 -50.05 -25.86
CA THR A 813 -13.12 -48.72 -26.51
C THR A 813 -13.99 -48.71 -27.76
N SER A 814 -14.89 -47.72 -27.85
CA SER A 814 -15.85 -47.58 -28.96
C SER A 814 -15.14 -47.13 -30.24
N ASN A 815 -14.18 -46.22 -30.13
CA ASN A 815 -13.37 -45.74 -31.27
C ASN A 815 -12.17 -46.64 -31.58
N LYS A 816 -11.98 -47.77 -30.87
CA LYS A 816 -10.85 -48.71 -31.04
C LYS A 816 -9.45 -48.12 -30.78
N PHE A 817 -9.35 -46.91 -30.23
CA PHE A 817 -8.08 -46.36 -29.79
C PHE A 817 -7.68 -46.95 -28.43
N LYS A 818 -6.37 -47.04 -28.15
CA LYS A 818 -5.82 -47.65 -26.93
C LYS A 818 -6.29 -46.99 -25.63
N ILE A 819 -6.33 -47.80 -24.57
CA ILE A 819 -6.55 -47.41 -23.19
C ILE A 819 -5.20 -47.15 -22.54
N SER A 820 -5.02 -45.99 -21.94
CA SER A 820 -3.78 -45.62 -21.24
C SER A 820 -3.92 -45.49 -19.73
N LYS A 821 -5.17 -45.45 -19.23
CA LYS A 821 -5.47 -45.17 -17.83
C LYS A 821 -6.74 -45.90 -17.41
N VAL A 822 -6.67 -46.56 -16.25
CA VAL A 822 -7.78 -47.30 -15.64
C VAL A 822 -7.94 -46.80 -14.19
N LYS A 823 -9.10 -46.24 -13.84
CA LYS A 823 -9.38 -45.83 -12.46
C LYS A 823 -9.46 -47.08 -11.57
N PRO A 824 -8.67 -47.14 -10.48
CA PRO A 824 -8.60 -48.32 -9.62
C PRO A 824 -9.88 -48.55 -8.82
N ILE A 825 -10.15 -49.82 -8.52
CA ILE A 825 -11.12 -50.24 -7.50
C ILE A 825 -10.37 -50.24 -6.15
N SER A 826 -11.04 -49.89 -5.04
CA SER A 826 -10.42 -49.80 -3.71
C SER A 826 -9.53 -51.02 -3.39
N LYS A 827 -8.28 -50.79 -3.01
CA LYS A 827 -7.23 -51.78 -2.67
C LYS A 827 -6.51 -52.47 -3.84
N CYS A 828 -6.73 -52.06 -5.09
CA CYS A 828 -5.92 -52.51 -6.24
C CYS A 828 -5.23 -51.28 -6.86
N SER A 829 -3.91 -51.10 -6.65
CA SER A 829 -3.15 -50.10 -7.40
C SER A 829 -2.76 -50.67 -8.77
N PHE A 830 -2.94 -49.87 -9.83
CA PHE A 830 -2.50 -50.18 -11.19
C PHE A 830 -1.21 -49.44 -11.56
N ASP A 831 -0.41 -48.98 -10.59
CA ASP A 831 0.79 -48.17 -10.87
C ASP A 831 1.82 -48.94 -11.71
N GLU A 832 2.01 -50.25 -11.46
CA GLU A 832 2.87 -51.14 -12.25
C GLU A 832 2.39 -51.32 -13.71
N VAL A 833 1.11 -51.06 -13.98
CA VAL A 833 0.48 -51.17 -15.32
C VAL A 833 0.76 -49.96 -16.21
N SER A 834 1.11 -48.82 -15.61
CA SER A 834 1.27 -47.56 -16.36
C SER A 834 2.44 -47.59 -17.35
N SER A 835 3.46 -48.43 -17.12
CA SER A 835 4.56 -48.66 -18.07
C SER A 835 4.17 -49.62 -19.19
N TYR A 836 3.35 -50.65 -18.89
CA TYR A 836 2.90 -51.64 -19.86
C TYR A 836 1.79 -51.12 -20.79
N LEU A 837 0.83 -50.32 -20.28
CA LEU A 837 -0.20 -49.67 -21.12
C LEU A 837 0.38 -48.67 -22.13
N LYS A 838 1.59 -48.14 -21.88
CA LYS A 838 2.25 -47.25 -22.84
C LYS A 838 2.69 -47.99 -24.10
N ASN A 839 3.10 -49.24 -23.96
CA ASN A 839 3.78 -50.04 -25.00
C ASN A 839 2.87 -51.09 -25.66
N LYS A 840 1.61 -51.18 -25.25
CA LYS A 840 0.64 -52.21 -25.70
C LYS A 840 -0.67 -51.57 -26.14
N ASN A 841 -1.31 -52.12 -27.17
CA ASN A 841 -2.54 -51.58 -27.76
C ASN A 841 -3.78 -52.17 -27.07
N ILE A 842 -3.84 -52.01 -25.75
CA ILE A 842 -4.94 -52.53 -24.94
C ILE A 842 -6.20 -51.72 -25.27
N VAL A 843 -7.25 -52.40 -25.74
CA VAL A 843 -8.53 -51.78 -26.13
C VAL A 843 -9.73 -52.38 -25.40
N GLN A 844 -9.50 -53.43 -24.59
CA GLN A 844 -10.52 -54.08 -23.77
C GLN A 844 -9.99 -54.44 -22.39
N VAL A 845 -10.79 -54.20 -21.34
CA VAL A 845 -10.53 -54.63 -19.96
C VAL A 845 -11.74 -55.40 -19.44
N ALA A 846 -11.54 -56.65 -19.02
CA ALA A 846 -12.59 -57.47 -18.42
C ALA A 846 -12.35 -57.67 -16.93
N VAL A 847 -13.39 -57.48 -16.10
CA VAL A 847 -13.33 -57.60 -14.64
C VAL A 847 -14.31 -58.64 -14.17
N ILE A 848 -13.82 -59.62 -13.40
CA ILE A 848 -14.57 -60.76 -12.91
C ILE A 848 -14.74 -60.62 -11.40
N TYR A 849 -15.98 -60.74 -10.93
CA TYR A 849 -16.37 -60.65 -9.53
C TYR A 849 -17.09 -61.92 -9.08
N LYS A 850 -17.01 -62.20 -7.77
CA LYS A 850 -17.93 -63.13 -7.11
C LYS A 850 -19.26 -62.43 -6.82
N ILE A 851 -20.38 -63.10 -7.08
CA ILE A 851 -21.71 -62.53 -6.82
C ILE A 851 -21.86 -62.22 -5.33
N GLY A 852 -22.34 -61.01 -5.03
CA GLY A 852 -22.43 -60.44 -3.68
C GLY A 852 -21.23 -59.58 -3.26
N TYR A 853 -20.12 -59.60 -4.01
CA TYR A 853 -18.89 -58.86 -3.70
C TYR A 853 -18.37 -58.08 -4.91
N THR A 854 -18.91 -56.89 -5.15
CA THR A 854 -18.56 -56.04 -6.32
C THR A 854 -17.41 -55.06 -6.06
N THR A 855 -16.86 -55.03 -4.85
CA THR A 855 -15.77 -54.14 -4.44
C THR A 855 -14.39 -54.81 -4.49
N HIS A 856 -14.34 -56.12 -4.69
CA HIS A 856 -13.09 -56.90 -4.72
C HIS A 856 -13.13 -57.91 -5.88
N PRO A 857 -12.60 -57.56 -7.07
CA PRO A 857 -12.55 -58.49 -8.20
C PRO A 857 -11.73 -59.74 -7.89
N GLU A 858 -12.09 -60.86 -8.50
CA GLU A 858 -11.34 -62.12 -8.43
C GLU A 858 -10.27 -62.18 -9.54
N LEU A 859 -10.56 -61.60 -10.72
CA LEU A 859 -9.68 -61.59 -11.89
C LEU A 859 -9.94 -60.35 -12.76
N ILE A 860 -8.87 -59.74 -13.28
CA ILE A 860 -8.91 -58.62 -14.22
C ILE A 860 -8.06 -58.97 -15.43
N LEU A 861 -8.61 -58.88 -16.63
CA LEU A 861 -7.96 -59.20 -17.90
C LEU A 861 -7.75 -57.94 -18.73
N LEU A 862 -6.55 -57.75 -19.28
CA LEU A 862 -6.21 -56.66 -20.19
C LEU A 862 -5.93 -57.23 -21.58
N ASN A 863 -6.75 -56.81 -22.55
CA ASN A 863 -6.83 -57.46 -23.85
C ASN A 863 -6.51 -56.48 -24.99
N GLU A 864 -5.70 -56.95 -25.95
CA GLU A 864 -5.48 -56.28 -27.23
C GLU A 864 -6.41 -56.85 -28.29
N TYR A 865 -6.75 -56.04 -29.28
CA TYR A 865 -7.52 -56.49 -30.44
C TYR A 865 -6.59 -56.99 -31.55
N SER A 866 -6.83 -58.22 -32.01
CA SER A 866 -6.19 -58.82 -33.17
C SER A 866 -7.24 -59.04 -34.25
N SER A 867 -6.94 -58.63 -35.49
CA SER A 867 -7.83 -58.86 -36.64
C SER A 867 -8.14 -60.34 -36.87
N ASN A 868 -7.23 -61.24 -36.51
CA ASN A 868 -7.34 -62.66 -36.82
C ASN A 868 -7.94 -63.50 -35.68
N TYR A 869 -7.82 -63.04 -34.44
CA TYR A 869 -8.13 -63.85 -33.25
C TYR A 869 -9.01 -63.13 -32.21
N GLY A 870 -9.60 -61.98 -32.56
CA GLY A 870 -10.43 -61.21 -31.64
C GLY A 870 -9.62 -60.61 -30.49
N TYR A 871 -10.15 -60.69 -29.26
CA TYR A 871 -9.52 -60.07 -28.09
C TYR A 871 -8.59 -61.05 -27.38
N LEU A 872 -7.29 -60.76 -27.40
CA LEU A 872 -6.26 -61.58 -26.75
C LEU A 872 -5.82 -60.95 -25.44
N THR A 873 -5.92 -61.71 -24.34
CA THR A 873 -5.40 -61.32 -23.02
C THR A 873 -3.90 -61.47 -22.98
N TYR A 874 -3.20 -60.35 -22.88
CA TYR A 874 -1.75 -60.31 -22.71
C TYR A 874 -1.34 -60.16 -21.25
N LEU A 875 -2.20 -59.58 -20.41
CA LEU A 875 -1.90 -59.35 -19.00
C LEU A 875 -3.14 -59.60 -18.14
N TYR A 876 -2.95 -60.13 -16.93
CA TYR A 876 -4.04 -60.23 -15.96
C TYR A 876 -3.60 -60.04 -14.50
N TYR A 877 -4.55 -59.60 -13.67
CA TYR A 877 -4.42 -59.51 -12.21
C TYR A 877 -5.36 -60.50 -11.55
N TYR A 878 -4.89 -61.22 -10.53
CA TYR A 878 -5.69 -62.17 -9.79
C TYR A 878 -5.55 -61.96 -8.28
N LYS A 879 -6.63 -62.27 -7.56
CA LYS A 879 -6.66 -62.20 -6.11
C LYS A 879 -5.95 -63.41 -5.49
N PHE A 880 -4.97 -63.14 -4.64
CA PHE A 880 -4.18 -64.14 -3.92
C PHE A 880 -4.41 -64.02 -2.41
N GLU A 881 -4.93 -65.10 -1.79
CA GLU A 881 -5.24 -65.11 -0.35
C GLU A 881 -4.03 -65.54 0.49
N ILE A 882 -3.53 -64.66 1.37
CA ILE A 882 -2.55 -65.00 2.40
C ILE A 882 -3.33 -65.35 3.67
N LYS A 883 -3.11 -66.53 4.26
CA LYS A 883 -3.72 -66.89 5.55
C LYS A 883 -2.81 -66.47 6.72
N PRO A 884 -3.31 -65.79 7.77
CA PRO A 884 -4.68 -65.32 7.98
C PRO A 884 -4.83 -63.80 7.69
N LYS A 885 -5.32 -63.41 6.49
CA LYS A 885 -5.70 -62.06 6.01
C LYS A 885 -4.69 -60.92 6.30
N PRO A 886 -4.20 -60.19 5.29
CA PRO A 886 -4.97 -59.76 4.10
C PRO A 886 -4.72 -60.57 2.82
N PHE A 887 -5.57 -60.36 1.79
CA PHE A 887 -5.31 -60.83 0.42
C PHE A 887 -4.57 -59.73 -0.36
N GLU A 888 -3.78 -60.14 -1.35
CA GLU A 888 -3.07 -59.24 -2.27
C GLU A 888 -3.48 -59.52 -3.72
N TYR A 889 -3.29 -58.55 -4.61
CA TYR A 889 -3.42 -58.78 -6.05
C TYR A 889 -2.06 -59.05 -6.65
N ARG A 890 -1.95 -60.14 -7.41
CA ARG A 890 -0.73 -60.51 -8.13
C ARG A 890 -0.92 -60.34 -9.63
N PHE A 891 0.16 -59.94 -10.28
CA PHE A 891 0.26 -59.69 -11.70
C PHE A 891 0.83 -60.91 -12.44
N GLN A 892 0.36 -61.17 -13.66
CA GLN A 892 0.93 -62.16 -14.56
C GLN A 892 0.91 -61.68 -16.01
N ASN A 893 2.06 -61.82 -16.69
CA ASN A 893 2.20 -61.59 -18.14
C ASN A 893 1.96 -62.88 -18.94
N VAL A 894 1.39 -62.73 -20.13
CA VAL A 894 1.06 -63.77 -21.11
C VAL A 894 1.68 -63.39 -22.47
N PRO A 895 2.93 -63.80 -22.75
CA PRO A 895 3.73 -63.29 -23.88
C PRO A 895 3.07 -63.42 -25.26
N ASN A 896 2.31 -64.50 -25.51
CA ASN A 896 1.69 -64.78 -26.80
C ASN A 896 0.21 -64.39 -26.89
N GLY A 897 -0.35 -63.81 -25.81
CA GLY A 897 -1.78 -63.56 -25.70
C GLY A 897 -2.60 -64.85 -25.58
N LEU A 898 -3.73 -64.79 -24.89
CA LEU A 898 -4.69 -65.89 -24.83
C LEU A 898 -6.10 -65.33 -24.97
N SER A 899 -6.92 -65.89 -25.85
CA SER A 899 -8.35 -65.54 -25.92
C SER A 899 -9.06 -66.12 -24.68
N LEU A 900 -8.96 -65.44 -23.54
CA LEU A 900 -9.58 -65.87 -22.29
C LEU A 900 -11.03 -65.42 -22.21
N ILE A 901 -11.34 -64.21 -22.71
CA ILE A 901 -12.69 -63.67 -22.59
C ILE A 901 -13.67 -64.45 -23.47
N ASP A 902 -13.31 -64.73 -24.73
CA ASP A 902 -14.18 -65.43 -25.66
C ASP A 902 -14.45 -66.84 -25.12
N LYS A 903 -13.42 -67.55 -24.65
CA LYS A 903 -13.53 -68.87 -23.99
C LYS A 903 -14.37 -68.87 -22.70
N LEU A 904 -14.42 -67.76 -21.96
CA LEU A 904 -15.27 -67.63 -20.78
C LEU A 904 -16.73 -67.36 -21.16
N THR A 905 -16.98 -66.81 -22.35
CA THR A 905 -18.33 -66.46 -22.83
C THR A 905 -18.93 -67.44 -23.84
N GLU A 906 -18.12 -68.31 -24.46
CA GLU A 906 -18.52 -69.32 -25.44
C GLU A 906 -19.00 -70.64 -24.79
N VAL A 907 -19.74 -71.45 -25.57
CA VAL A 907 -20.65 -72.52 -25.09
C VAL A 907 -19.96 -73.87 -24.80
N GLU A 908 -18.69 -74.05 -25.13
CA GLU A 908 -18.03 -75.35 -25.00
C GLU A 908 -17.32 -75.53 -23.65
N LYS A 909 -17.31 -76.78 -23.14
CA LYS A 909 -16.48 -77.18 -22.00
C LYS A 909 -15.00 -77.09 -22.41
N TYR A 910 -14.44 -75.89 -22.35
CA TYR A 910 -13.03 -75.68 -22.66
C TYR A 910 -12.16 -76.41 -21.63
N GLN A 911 -11.24 -77.25 -22.12
CA GLN A 911 -10.23 -77.87 -21.28
C GLN A 911 -9.09 -76.88 -21.06
N TRP A 912 -9.02 -76.35 -19.83
CA TRP A 912 -7.93 -75.46 -19.43
C TRP A 912 -6.63 -76.25 -19.26
N ASP A 913 -5.66 -75.99 -20.15
CA ASP A 913 -4.29 -76.50 -20.06
C ASP A 913 -3.58 -75.99 -18.79
N THR A 914 -2.69 -76.80 -18.23
CA THR A 914 -1.83 -76.50 -17.08
C THR A 914 -0.60 -75.66 -17.44
N SER A 915 -0.71 -74.82 -18.47
CA SER A 915 0.34 -73.88 -18.85
C SER A 915 0.73 -73.01 -17.66
N GLU A 916 2.03 -72.71 -17.53
CA GLU A 916 2.56 -72.00 -16.37
C GLU A 916 1.85 -70.66 -16.14
N HIS A 917 1.51 -69.97 -17.23
CA HIS A 917 0.78 -68.70 -17.23
C HIS A 917 -0.68 -68.81 -16.79
N LEU A 918 -1.31 -70.00 -16.75
CA LEU A 918 -2.68 -70.18 -16.28
C LEU A 918 -2.77 -70.82 -14.89
N ARG A 919 -1.69 -71.45 -14.39
CA ARG A 919 -1.66 -72.12 -13.08
C ARG A 919 -2.26 -71.30 -11.92
N PRO A 920 -1.98 -69.99 -11.77
CA PRO A 920 -2.50 -69.22 -10.64
C PRO A 920 -4.03 -69.06 -10.64
N ILE A 921 -4.64 -69.09 -11.83
CA ILE A 921 -6.07 -68.82 -12.03
C ILE A 921 -6.86 -70.04 -12.53
N ILE A 922 -6.19 -71.17 -12.81
CA ILE A 922 -6.78 -72.36 -13.43
C ILE A 922 -8.02 -72.86 -12.66
N ARG A 923 -7.98 -72.77 -11.32
CA ARG A 923 -9.08 -73.19 -10.45
C ARG A 923 -10.29 -72.27 -10.60
N LEU A 924 -10.05 -70.96 -10.65
CA LEU A 924 -11.09 -69.95 -10.87
C LEU A 924 -11.69 -70.08 -12.27
N LEU A 925 -10.85 -70.23 -13.30
CA LEU A 925 -11.29 -70.43 -14.69
C LEU A 925 -12.15 -71.69 -14.84
N ARG A 926 -11.74 -72.82 -14.24
CA ARG A 926 -12.55 -74.06 -14.19
C ARG A 926 -13.85 -73.87 -13.41
N GLU A 927 -13.85 -73.04 -12.36
CA GLU A 927 -15.07 -72.76 -11.61
C GLU A 927 -16.07 -71.93 -12.44
N ILE A 928 -15.58 -70.92 -13.17
CA ILE A 928 -16.39 -70.07 -14.02
C ILE A 928 -16.95 -70.89 -15.20
N SER A 929 -16.12 -71.68 -15.88
CA SER A 929 -16.54 -72.45 -17.08
C SER A 929 -17.50 -73.61 -16.79
N ARG A 930 -17.65 -74.04 -15.53
CA ARG A 930 -18.63 -75.08 -15.13
C ARG A 930 -20.09 -74.63 -15.23
N LYS A 931 -20.36 -73.33 -15.26
CA LYS A 931 -21.73 -72.77 -15.33
C LYS A 931 -21.80 -71.68 -16.39
N LYS A 932 -22.72 -71.82 -17.34
CA LYS A 932 -22.91 -70.88 -18.47
C LYS A 932 -23.02 -69.44 -17.98
N LEU A 933 -22.14 -68.58 -18.47
CA LEU A 933 -22.26 -67.13 -18.35
C LEU A 933 -23.25 -66.64 -19.39
N VAL A 934 -24.33 -66.01 -18.94
CA VAL A 934 -25.38 -65.48 -19.81
C VAL A 934 -25.25 -63.96 -19.87
N PRO A 935 -25.36 -63.33 -21.05
CA PRO A 935 -25.44 -61.88 -21.16
C PRO A 935 -26.60 -61.36 -20.31
N ARG A 936 -26.36 -60.33 -19.50
CA ARG A 936 -27.47 -59.61 -18.85
C ARG A 936 -28.04 -58.60 -19.84
N ILE A 937 -29.36 -58.59 -19.99
CA ILE A 937 -30.07 -57.52 -20.71
C ILE A 937 -29.68 -56.20 -20.05
N GLN A 938 -29.05 -55.31 -20.81
CA GLN A 938 -28.67 -54.00 -20.33
C GLN A 938 -29.93 -53.13 -20.26
N PHE A 939 -30.01 -52.31 -19.20
CA PHE A 939 -30.95 -51.20 -19.17
C PHE A 939 -30.68 -50.30 -20.39
N PRO A 940 -31.71 -49.71 -21.00
CA PRO A 940 -31.55 -48.90 -22.21
C PRO A 940 -30.48 -47.83 -22.00
N ASP A 941 -29.66 -47.61 -23.05
CA ASP A 941 -28.73 -46.48 -23.09
C ASP A 941 -29.50 -45.21 -22.76
N TYR A 942 -29.15 -44.55 -21.65
CA TYR A 942 -29.70 -43.25 -21.31
C TYR A 942 -29.07 -42.22 -22.24
N ASP A 943 -29.59 -42.12 -23.46
CA ASP A 943 -29.25 -41.07 -24.41
C ASP A 943 -29.78 -39.73 -23.85
N SER A 944 -28.87 -38.87 -23.37
CA SER A 944 -29.23 -37.53 -22.89
C SER A 944 -29.45 -36.61 -24.09
N THR A 945 -30.66 -36.57 -24.65
CA THR A 945 -30.99 -35.69 -25.78
C THR A 945 -31.05 -34.21 -25.41
N ASP A 946 -31.16 -33.87 -24.11
CA ASP A 946 -31.15 -32.48 -23.65
C ASP A 946 -30.82 -32.35 -22.14
N CYS A 947 -29.62 -31.87 -21.78
CA CYS A 947 -29.34 -31.48 -20.38
C CYS A 947 -29.92 -30.07 -20.11
N ARG A 948 -31.25 -29.93 -20.09
CA ARG A 948 -31.94 -28.74 -19.55
C ARG A 948 -33.03 -29.13 -18.55
N LYS A 949 -32.67 -29.13 -17.27
CA LYS A 949 -33.37 -28.55 -16.10
C LYS A 949 -32.84 -29.17 -14.80
N THR A 950 -32.22 -28.33 -13.99
CA THR A 950 -32.57 -28.18 -12.57
C THR A 950 -32.30 -26.72 -12.22
N SER A 951 -33.38 -25.95 -12.27
CA SER A 951 -33.58 -24.80 -11.40
C SER A 951 -33.29 -25.23 -9.97
N HIS A 952 -32.20 -24.73 -9.40
CA HIS A 952 -32.11 -24.49 -7.97
C HIS A 952 -31.71 -23.04 -7.75
N PRO A 953 -32.29 -22.42 -6.71
CA PRO A 953 -32.42 -20.99 -6.59
C PRO A 953 -31.05 -20.38 -6.33
N VAL A 954 -30.69 -19.40 -7.14
CA VAL A 954 -29.85 -18.32 -6.62
C VAL A 954 -30.75 -17.60 -5.62
N LEU A 955 -30.26 -17.46 -4.39
CA LEU A 955 -30.90 -16.67 -3.33
C LEU A 955 -31.43 -15.35 -3.92
N ASN A 956 -32.76 -15.24 -3.96
CA ASN A 956 -33.45 -13.98 -4.16
C ASN A 956 -33.24 -13.18 -2.87
N ASP A 957 -32.30 -12.23 -2.90
CA ASP A 957 -32.42 -11.00 -2.11
C ASP A 957 -32.95 -9.93 -3.08
N ASP A 958 -34.26 -10.00 -3.35
CA ASP A 958 -35.00 -8.88 -3.93
C ASP A 958 -35.37 -7.94 -2.77
N GLN A 959 -35.01 -6.66 -2.89
CA GLN A 959 -35.97 -5.58 -3.15
C GLN A 959 -35.22 -4.24 -3.22
N CYS A 960 -35.28 -3.61 -4.38
CA CYS A 960 -35.09 -2.17 -4.53
C CYS A 960 -36.45 -1.51 -4.27
N GLU A 961 -36.58 -0.77 -3.17
CA GLU A 961 -37.66 0.22 -3.04
C GLU A 961 -37.13 1.59 -3.48
N GLU A 962 -37.80 2.21 -4.46
CA GLU A 962 -37.92 3.66 -4.57
C GLU A 962 -39.38 4.02 -4.88
N PRO A 963 -39.89 5.15 -4.35
CA PRO A 963 -41.31 5.44 -4.27
C PRO A 963 -41.84 6.07 -5.57
N PHE A 964 -43.03 5.65 -5.99
CA PHE A 964 -43.85 6.44 -6.91
C PHE A 964 -45.15 6.86 -6.21
N PRO A 965 -45.61 8.11 -6.42
CA PRO A 965 -46.94 8.53 -6.02
C PRO A 965 -47.96 8.06 -7.08
N ASP A 966 -49.03 7.41 -6.63
CA ASP A 966 -50.14 7.04 -7.50
C ASP A 966 -51.34 7.95 -7.19
N GLU A 967 -51.67 8.83 -8.13
CA GLU A 967 -52.97 9.45 -8.23
C GLU A 967 -53.80 8.62 -9.21
N SER A 968 -54.88 7.99 -8.75
CA SER A 968 -56.24 8.33 -9.18
C SER A 968 -57.28 7.21 -8.96
N LEU A 969 -58.44 7.68 -8.47
CA LEU A 969 -59.82 7.21 -8.70
C LEU A 969 -60.45 6.08 -7.84
N GLU A 970 -61.32 6.57 -6.95
CA GLU A 970 -62.73 6.21 -6.74
C GLU A 970 -63.14 5.06 -5.79
N LYS A 971 -63.85 5.50 -4.73
CA LYS A 971 -64.71 4.80 -3.74
C LYS A 971 -65.97 4.20 -4.43
N PRO A 972 -66.96 3.51 -3.77
CA PRO A 972 -67.23 3.40 -2.32
C PRO A 972 -67.80 2.05 -1.77
N GLY A 973 -67.86 1.93 -0.44
CA GLY A 973 -68.70 0.91 0.22
C GLY A 973 -68.65 0.97 1.76
N GLN A 974 -69.70 1.54 2.37
CA GLN A 974 -69.90 1.75 3.81
C GLN A 974 -70.19 0.45 4.60
N LYS A 975 -69.77 0.35 5.88
CA LYS A 975 -70.65 0.46 7.08
C LYS A 975 -69.93 0.06 8.38
N ALA A 976 -70.30 0.79 9.44
CA ALA A 976 -69.71 0.85 10.78
C ALA A 976 -69.95 -0.38 11.69
N LYS A 977 -69.11 -0.50 12.73
CA LYS A 977 -69.48 -0.60 14.16
C LYS A 977 -68.24 -0.63 15.07
N ASP A 978 -68.13 0.38 15.93
CA ASP A 978 -67.34 0.37 17.19
C ASP A 978 -68.24 -0.13 18.35
N PRO A 979 -67.73 -0.35 19.57
CA PRO A 979 -66.41 -0.85 20.00
C PRO A 979 -66.56 -1.93 21.12
N ASP A 980 -65.46 -2.54 21.58
CA ASP A 980 -65.39 -2.98 22.99
C ASP A 980 -63.95 -2.91 23.51
N SER A 981 -63.84 -2.38 24.72
CA SER A 981 -62.62 -2.05 25.46
C SER A 981 -62.15 -3.21 26.34
N ASP A 982 -60.87 -3.16 26.73
CA ASP A 982 -60.28 -3.85 27.89
C ASP A 982 -59.58 -5.21 27.72
N HIS A 983 -58.82 -5.44 26.63
CA HIS A 983 -57.71 -6.41 26.66
C HIS A 983 -56.46 -5.94 25.88
N PRO A 984 -55.23 -6.11 26.43
CA PRO A 984 -53.99 -5.89 25.68
C PRO A 984 -53.61 -7.18 24.93
N PRO A 985 -53.36 -7.17 23.59
CA PRO A 985 -52.90 -8.38 22.92
C PRO A 985 -51.38 -8.41 22.75
N GLY A 986 -50.84 -9.62 22.85
CA GLY A 986 -49.42 -9.91 22.90
C GLY A 986 -48.69 -9.81 21.56
N THR A 987 -47.37 -9.94 21.68
CA THR A 987 -46.39 -9.99 20.60
C THR A 987 -46.57 -11.20 19.70
N GLY A 988 -46.72 -10.98 18.39
CA GLY A 988 -46.44 -11.96 17.34
C GLY A 988 -47.64 -12.67 16.71
N SER A 989 -48.15 -12.15 15.60
CA SER A 989 -48.81 -12.94 14.55
C SER A 989 -48.91 -12.12 13.25
N SER A 990 -48.69 -12.80 12.13
CA SER A 990 -48.87 -12.31 10.76
C SER A 990 -50.33 -12.49 10.33
N ASP A 991 -51.15 -11.45 10.44
CA ASP A 991 -52.53 -11.39 9.91
C ASP A 991 -52.84 -9.95 9.43
N PRO A 992 -53.38 -9.70 8.22
CA PRO A 992 -53.55 -8.36 7.65
C PRO A 992 -54.83 -7.61 8.11
N SER A 993 -55.45 -8.02 9.22
CA SER A 993 -56.81 -7.59 9.59
C SER A 993 -56.92 -6.61 10.78
N HIS A 994 -55.84 -5.92 11.17
CA HIS A 994 -55.89 -4.86 12.19
C HIS A 994 -55.78 -3.45 11.61
N ASP A 995 -56.64 -2.55 12.09
CA ASP A 995 -56.69 -1.14 11.69
C ASP A 995 -55.37 -0.40 11.97
N ILE A 996 -54.91 0.36 10.98
CA ILE A 996 -53.72 1.22 11.07
C ILE A 996 -54.06 2.42 11.94
N LEU A 997 -53.52 2.48 13.16
CA LEU A 997 -53.61 3.66 14.02
C LEU A 997 -52.95 4.86 13.34
N THR A 998 -53.63 6.01 13.34
CA THR A 998 -53.02 7.22 12.81
C THR A 998 -51.98 7.75 13.79
N LEU A 999 -50.96 8.47 13.30
CA LEU A 999 -49.94 9.10 14.14
C LEU A 999 -50.55 9.98 15.24
N ARG A 1000 -51.76 10.51 15.01
CA ARG A 1000 -52.50 11.37 15.93
C ARG A 1000 -53.09 10.60 17.11
N ASP A 1001 -53.58 9.39 16.87
CA ASP A 1001 -54.11 8.51 17.91
C ASP A 1001 -53.00 8.03 18.86
N VAL A 1002 -51.79 7.81 18.32
CA VAL A 1002 -50.59 7.51 19.11
C VAL A 1002 -50.19 8.70 19.98
N PHE A 1003 -50.27 9.93 19.45
CA PHE A 1003 -50.00 11.15 20.22
C PHE A 1003 -51.00 11.36 21.35
N ASP A 1004 -52.30 11.16 21.10
CA ASP A 1004 -53.36 11.36 22.09
C ASP A 1004 -53.31 10.28 23.19
N TYR A 1005 -52.90 9.05 22.86
CA TYR A 1005 -52.65 7.98 23.83
C TYR A 1005 -51.46 8.29 24.77
N ILE A 1006 -50.32 8.73 24.21
CA ILE A 1006 -49.12 9.12 24.99
C ILE A 1006 -49.42 10.32 25.90
N LYS A 1007 -50.30 11.22 25.46
CA LYS A 1007 -50.73 12.40 26.23
C LYS A 1007 -51.64 12.04 27.42
N LYS A 1008 -52.41 10.95 27.30
CA LYS A 1008 -53.29 10.44 28.36
C LYS A 1008 -52.58 9.52 29.36
N HIS A 1009 -51.49 8.87 28.96
CA HIS A 1009 -50.74 7.91 29.79
C HIS A 1009 -49.22 8.17 29.79
N PRO A 1010 -48.77 9.33 30.33
CA PRO A 1010 -47.34 9.70 30.32
C PRO A 1010 -46.45 8.73 31.12
N GLU A 1011 -47.02 8.00 32.09
CA GLU A 1011 -46.33 6.98 32.89
C GLU A 1011 -45.77 5.79 32.10
N VAL A 1012 -46.31 5.50 30.91
CA VAL A 1012 -45.85 4.37 30.06
C VAL A 1012 -44.47 4.63 29.45
N VAL A 1013 -44.07 5.90 29.33
CA VAL A 1013 -42.78 6.31 28.73
C VAL A 1013 -41.65 6.43 29.77
N TYR A 1014 -41.98 6.55 31.07
CA TYR A 1014 -41.02 6.97 32.11
C TYR A 1014 -40.89 6.02 33.33
N GLY A 1015 -41.19 4.73 33.18
CA GLY A 1015 -40.92 3.72 34.22
C GLY A 1015 -39.60 2.97 34.02
N PRO A 1016 -38.80 2.69 35.07
CA PRO A 1016 -37.60 1.87 34.94
C PRO A 1016 -38.00 0.39 34.74
N GLY A 1017 -38.03 -0.06 33.48
CA GLY A 1017 -38.28 -1.47 33.14
C GLY A 1017 -38.96 -1.76 31.79
N SER A 1018 -39.41 -0.78 31.01
CA SER A 1018 -40.09 -1.02 29.74
C SER A 1018 -39.13 -0.98 28.54
N ALA A 1019 -38.87 -2.13 27.92
CA ALA A 1019 -38.18 -2.25 26.65
C ALA A 1019 -39.18 -2.14 25.48
N VAL A 1020 -39.18 -1.00 24.78
CA VAL A 1020 -39.82 -0.87 23.46
C VAL A 1020 -38.72 -0.87 22.40
N THR A 1021 -38.64 -1.95 21.61
CA THR A 1021 -37.74 -2.03 20.46
C THR A 1021 -38.39 -1.32 19.27
N ILE A 1022 -37.89 -0.15 18.89
CA ILE A 1022 -38.39 0.60 17.73
C ILE A 1022 -37.56 0.21 16.50
N ALA A 1023 -38.23 -0.28 15.45
CA ALA A 1023 -37.62 -0.61 14.17
C ALA A 1023 -37.06 0.64 13.46
N ALA A 1024 -36.00 0.45 12.67
CA ALA A 1024 -35.06 1.47 12.18
C ALA A 1024 -35.59 2.58 11.24
N SER A 1025 -36.91 2.77 11.10
CA SER A 1025 -37.52 3.77 10.22
C SER A 1025 -38.07 5.03 10.93
N ALA A 1026 -37.93 5.16 12.26
CA ALA A 1026 -38.54 6.26 13.04
C ALA A 1026 -37.57 7.38 13.51
N TYR A 1027 -36.53 7.72 12.75
CA TYR A 1027 -35.58 8.81 13.07
C TYR A 1027 -36.23 10.21 13.24
N PRO A 1028 -37.33 10.58 12.55
CA PRO A 1028 -38.00 11.87 12.77
C PRO A 1028 -38.64 12.01 14.17
N LEU A 1029 -39.12 10.90 14.75
CA LEU A 1029 -39.79 10.89 16.05
C LEU A 1029 -38.81 11.18 17.20
N TYR A 1030 -37.58 10.66 17.09
CA TYR A 1030 -36.49 10.90 18.05
C TYR A 1030 -36.06 12.38 18.07
N LYS A 1031 -36.08 13.04 16.90
CA LYS A 1031 -35.76 14.46 16.77
C LYS A 1031 -36.83 15.35 17.42
N LEU A 1032 -38.10 14.96 17.32
CA LEU A 1032 -39.23 15.70 17.92
C LEU A 1032 -39.26 15.58 19.45
N ILE A 1033 -38.92 14.41 20.00
CA ILE A 1033 -38.83 14.17 21.45
C ILE A 1033 -37.67 14.98 22.06
N LEU A 1034 -36.54 15.13 21.36
CA LEU A 1034 -35.44 15.99 21.80
C LEU A 1034 -35.79 17.49 21.78
N VAL A 1035 -36.64 17.92 20.85
CA VAL A 1035 -37.10 19.32 20.78
C VAL A 1035 -38.06 19.67 21.92
N TYR A 1036 -38.87 18.72 22.39
CA TYR A 1036 -39.73 18.93 23.57
C TYR A 1036 -38.98 18.84 24.91
N LYS A 1037 -37.79 18.23 24.95
CA LYS A 1037 -36.93 18.20 26.16
C LYS A 1037 -36.19 19.53 26.41
N ASN A 1038 -36.08 20.37 25.38
CA ASN A 1038 -35.36 21.65 25.42
C ASN A 1038 -36.30 22.88 25.43
N LYS A 1039 -37.58 22.70 25.83
CA LYS A 1039 -38.51 23.79 26.14
C LYS A 1039 -39.05 23.66 27.55
#